data_AF-A0A1Y4D0R8-F1
#
_entry.id   AF-A0A1Y4D0R8-F1
#
_cell.length_a   1.000
_cell.length_b   1.000
_cell.length_c   1.000
_cell.angle_alpha   90.00
_cell.angle_beta   90.00
_cell.angle_gamma   90.00
#
_symmetry.space_group_name_H-M   'P 1'
#
loop_
_entity.id
_entity.type
_entity.pdbx_description
1 polymer ?
#
loop_
_entity_poly.entity_id
_entity_poly.type
_entity_poly.pdbx_seq_one_letter_code
_entity_poly.pdbx_strand_id
1 'polypeptide(L)'
;MTHTSPLASSLEAGTGADTAQAVQTEAAGMAVAVDDNNAPFDATKSDLFSLSFLENHDIFTPGEAGKAKKTRTRASGKSASKKSATKRRATSGAKARQVQPLPVKEWTTPVPFATRSLPRLDCSKLPAVLGDFCRGLSSEMQIPEENVLASALAVVATCAQTTYSVELYGTSTIQTTNLFIMSPLPPSSRKRACLKACLNPIRDWEEAQVREIGPRITQENIKKMITRRSIRSLAKDAVKAQVAKDEETFQALLRQIYELQVSLDTTTIVPQLVTGTLAGLEETVHQQHDTLTFASAEDNCLDILSSASTRSAKDLVAQAWNAGQHTVKTKNRAYTMHPRLTMALSPQKNALADPRKVKLLQSRGLDTRFIYFMPADARTLAKCTRMPKEVANAFFENVLRLLPASWNEPEESRMLTLSPDAELKWLEYREKAEMLCQGLDISLQEWTTRLASDFVGRIAALFHLVSCADPRTDLVISSEEMEQALSLGDLLFEHARAAFGLMLQDSPEEAANKVLDLVTRNGWSVFSARECFQSLRGQALFRTMKPLNSALEALMEHGYIRTISVPGKSGKLMERFELNPAVAQPKAAAASEKEFLVYDILKEAGVEREEEDTSVHSHPEEAASDSDGGEENSKNSQQTSVEGGAPESCKDSVESSTEEGAPFATHALSLLGTPTVLPAAK
;
A
#
# COMPACT_ATOMS: atom_id res chain seq x y z
N MET A 1 -65.09 -47.75 10.38
CA MET A 1 -65.30 -46.55 11.21
C MET A 1 -65.23 -45.36 10.27
N THR A 2 -66.30 -45.07 9.50
CA THR A 2 -67.32 -44.02 9.78
C THR A 2 -66.67 -42.63 9.80
N HIS A 3 -66.91 -41.67 8.90
CA HIS A 3 -68.07 -41.39 8.04
C HIS A 3 -67.69 -40.41 6.89
N THR A 4 -68.12 -40.76 5.66
CA THR A 4 -68.81 -39.95 4.61
C THR A 4 -68.33 -38.56 4.13
N SER A 5 -68.16 -38.49 2.80
CA SER A 5 -68.04 -37.37 1.84
C SER A 5 -69.38 -36.60 1.62
N PRO A 6 -69.64 -35.91 0.47
CA PRO A 6 -69.07 -34.71 -0.18
C PRO A 6 -70.18 -33.69 -0.58
N LEU A 7 -69.88 -32.62 -1.36
CA LEU A 7 -70.86 -32.03 -2.29
C LEU A 7 -70.19 -31.24 -3.44
N ALA A 8 -70.70 -31.50 -4.65
CA ALA A 8 -70.33 -30.94 -5.93
C ALA A 8 -71.48 -30.09 -6.51
N SER A 9 -71.16 -29.19 -7.45
CA SER A 9 -71.98 -28.72 -8.60
C SER A 9 -71.14 -27.66 -9.32
N SER A 10 -70.76 -27.71 -10.60
CA SER A 10 -71.41 -28.05 -11.89
C SER A 10 -72.52 -27.07 -12.31
N LEU A 11 -72.19 -26.25 -13.32
CA LEU A 11 -73.05 -25.72 -14.42
C LEU A 11 -72.08 -24.97 -15.37
N GLU A 12 -71.76 -25.50 -16.56
CA GLU A 12 -72.45 -25.27 -17.84
C GLU A 12 -72.53 -23.78 -18.23
N ALA A 13 -72.40 -23.33 -19.47
CA ALA A 13 -72.05 -23.82 -20.80
C ALA A 13 -72.20 -22.58 -21.72
N GLY A 14 -71.61 -22.60 -22.93
CA GLY A 14 -72.00 -21.68 -24.02
C GLY A 14 -70.87 -20.76 -24.51
N THR A 15 -70.15 -21.08 -25.59
CA THR A 15 -70.51 -20.94 -27.04
C THR A 15 -70.20 -19.56 -27.63
N GLY A 16 -69.49 -19.58 -28.77
CA GLY A 16 -69.45 -18.51 -29.78
C GLY A 16 -68.18 -17.66 -29.70
N ALA A 17 -67.13 -17.93 -30.48
CA ALA A 17 -66.98 -17.70 -31.93
C ALA A 17 -66.74 -16.22 -32.31
N ASP A 18 -65.58 -16.04 -32.95
CA ASP A 18 -65.31 -15.20 -34.13
C ASP A 18 -64.93 -13.71 -34.04
N THR A 19 -64.04 -13.39 -34.99
CA THR A 19 -63.59 -12.11 -35.55
C THR A 19 -62.57 -11.30 -34.72
N ALA A 20 -61.30 -11.24 -35.10
CA ALA A 20 -60.70 -10.58 -36.28
C ALA A 20 -60.96 -9.07 -36.33
N GLN A 21 -59.94 -8.26 -36.04
CA GLN A 21 -59.30 -7.39 -37.04
C GLN A 21 -58.28 -6.43 -36.40
N ALA A 22 -57.21 -6.24 -37.18
CA ALA A 22 -56.15 -5.28 -36.96
C ALA A 22 -56.65 -3.84 -37.09
N VAL A 23 -56.07 -2.94 -36.31
CA VAL A 23 -55.93 -1.52 -36.66
C VAL A 23 -54.49 -1.10 -36.33
N GLN A 24 -53.73 -0.86 -37.40
CA GLN A 24 -52.57 0.03 -37.39
C GLN A 24 -53.08 1.47 -37.24
N THR A 25 -52.40 2.30 -36.46
CA THR A 25 -51.71 3.53 -36.94
C THR A 25 -51.14 4.34 -35.78
N GLU A 26 -49.87 4.73 -35.96
CA GLU A 26 -49.24 6.01 -35.63
C GLU A 26 -49.39 6.61 -34.22
N ALA A 27 -48.24 6.87 -33.58
CA ALA A 27 -47.78 8.25 -33.38
C ALA A 27 -46.46 8.33 -32.58
N ALA A 28 -45.64 9.28 -33.05
CA ALA A 28 -44.80 10.18 -32.26
C ALA A 28 -43.61 9.59 -31.47
N GLY A 29 -42.43 9.81 -32.05
CA GLY A 29 -41.24 10.04 -31.25
C GLY A 29 -41.40 11.30 -30.39
N MET A 30 -40.93 11.24 -29.15
CA MET A 30 -40.67 12.40 -28.33
C MET A 30 -39.45 12.12 -27.46
N ALA A 31 -38.39 12.86 -27.74
CA ALA A 31 -37.17 12.92 -26.94
C ALA A 31 -37.50 13.34 -25.51
N VAL A 32 -36.90 12.67 -24.52
CA VAL A 32 -36.94 13.09 -23.12
C VAL A 32 -35.63 13.80 -22.80
N ALA A 33 -35.79 15.06 -22.41
CA ALA A 33 -34.75 15.99 -22.03
C ALA A 33 -33.99 15.53 -20.77
N VAL A 34 -32.68 15.76 -20.82
CA VAL A 34 -31.74 15.74 -19.71
C VAL A 34 -31.80 17.11 -19.06
N ASP A 35 -32.18 17.19 -17.78
CA ASP A 35 -32.11 18.42 -17.00
C ASP A 35 -30.76 18.51 -16.28
N ASP A 36 -29.87 19.31 -16.86
CA ASP A 36 -28.71 19.91 -16.21
C ASP A 36 -29.18 21.08 -15.34
N ASN A 37 -28.94 21.01 -14.02
CA ASN A 37 -29.01 22.19 -13.16
C ASN A 37 -27.69 22.33 -12.39
N ASN A 38 -26.76 23.05 -13.01
CA ASN A 38 -25.56 23.57 -12.40
C ASN A 38 -25.39 25.02 -12.89
N ALA A 39 -25.53 26.00 -12.00
CA ALA A 39 -25.11 27.36 -12.25
C ALA A 39 -24.56 28.01 -10.98
N PRO A 40 -23.55 28.90 -11.11
CA PRO A 40 -22.51 29.10 -10.10
C PRO A 40 -22.80 30.30 -9.19
N PHE A 41 -22.31 30.23 -7.94
CA PHE A 41 -22.43 31.31 -6.96
C PHE A 41 -21.18 32.21 -7.02
N ASP A 42 -21.38 33.44 -7.48
CA ASP A 42 -20.37 34.51 -7.54
C ASP A 42 -20.42 35.37 -6.26
N ALA A 43 -19.26 35.82 -5.81
CA ALA A 43 -19.05 36.47 -4.52
C ALA A 43 -18.71 37.95 -4.74
N THR A 44 -19.60 38.88 -4.38
CA THR A 44 -19.21 40.24 -3.99
C THR A 44 -20.30 40.99 -3.19
N LYS A 45 -19.87 41.66 -2.11
CA LYS A 45 -20.48 42.82 -1.41
C LYS A 45 -21.80 42.63 -0.65
N SER A 46 -21.77 42.82 0.68
CA SER A 46 -22.00 44.13 1.32
C SER A 46 -22.13 44.02 2.84
N ASP A 47 -21.53 44.99 3.53
CA ASP A 47 -21.61 45.27 4.96
C ASP A 47 -23.02 45.58 5.49
N LEU A 48 -23.09 45.67 6.83
CA LEU A 48 -24.09 46.33 7.70
C LEU A 48 -25.29 45.48 8.13
N PHE A 49 -25.31 45.07 9.40
CA PHE A 49 -26.07 45.77 10.44
C PHE A 49 -25.84 45.11 11.81
N SER A 50 -25.33 45.90 12.75
CA SER A 50 -25.42 45.65 14.19
C SER A 50 -26.86 45.76 14.65
N LEU A 51 -27.27 44.98 15.65
CA LEU A 51 -28.07 45.48 16.78
C LEU A 51 -28.04 44.50 17.96
N SER A 52 -27.76 45.12 19.10
CA SER A 52 -27.64 44.66 20.47
C SER A 52 -28.91 44.06 21.07
N PHE A 53 -28.77 43.14 22.02
CA PHE A 53 -29.59 43.15 23.25
C PHE A 53 -28.79 42.61 24.46
N LEU A 54 -28.90 43.36 25.54
CA LEU A 54 -28.32 43.19 26.88
C LEU A 54 -29.42 42.70 27.84
N GLU A 55 -29.04 41.89 28.83
CA GLU A 55 -29.46 41.85 30.26
C GLU A 55 -29.23 40.43 30.81
N ASN A 56 -28.19 40.17 31.61
CA ASN A 56 -28.00 40.42 33.05
C ASN A 56 -28.97 39.62 33.95
N HIS A 57 -28.45 38.61 34.67
CA HIS A 57 -28.24 38.74 36.12
C HIS A 57 -27.39 37.59 36.71
N ASP A 58 -26.61 38.00 37.71
CA ASP A 58 -25.51 37.35 38.42
C ASP A 58 -25.88 36.14 39.29
N ILE A 59 -24.86 35.37 39.72
CA ILE A 59 -24.50 35.20 41.16
C ILE A 59 -23.17 34.41 41.31
N PHE A 60 -22.22 35.06 41.99
CA PHE A 60 -21.10 34.61 42.84
C PHE A 60 -19.87 33.80 42.33
N THR A 61 -18.72 34.46 42.44
CA THR A 61 -17.29 34.06 42.37
C THR A 61 -16.76 33.55 43.75
N PRO A 62 -15.45 33.21 44.01
CA PRO A 62 -14.24 33.34 43.17
C PRO A 62 -13.19 32.19 43.24
N GLY A 63 -12.19 32.27 42.35
CA GLY A 63 -10.91 31.54 42.45
C GLY A 63 -9.93 32.03 41.38
N GLU A 64 -8.91 32.77 41.81
CA GLU A 64 -7.98 33.60 41.02
C GLU A 64 -7.04 32.85 40.06
N ALA A 65 -6.71 33.49 38.92
CA ALA A 65 -5.34 33.82 38.48
C ALA A 65 -5.30 34.16 36.97
N GLY A 66 -5.43 35.46 36.66
CA GLY A 66 -5.30 35.99 35.30
C GLY A 66 -3.86 36.36 34.93
N LYS A 67 -3.42 35.86 33.77
CA LYS A 67 -2.27 36.37 33.00
C LYS A 67 -2.53 37.80 32.55
N ALA A 68 -1.51 38.66 32.58
CA ALA A 68 -1.51 39.93 31.86
C ALA A 68 -0.27 40.04 30.95
N LYS A 69 -0.58 40.26 29.66
CA LYS A 69 0.33 40.58 28.57
C LYS A 69 0.56 42.10 28.57
N LYS A 70 1.80 42.59 28.44
CA LYS A 70 2.04 43.98 28.03
C LYS A 70 3.20 44.10 27.04
N THR A 71 2.95 44.98 26.09
CA THR A 71 3.67 45.36 24.88
C THR A 71 4.84 46.32 25.12
N ARG A 72 5.86 46.15 24.26
CA ARG A 72 6.84 47.11 23.67
C ARG A 72 7.10 48.46 24.35
N THR A 73 8.41 48.76 24.53
CA THR A 73 9.03 50.06 24.20
C THR A 73 10.56 49.95 24.06
N ARG A 74 11.15 50.78 23.17
CA ARG A 74 12.59 50.95 22.87
C ARG A 74 13.24 51.94 23.85
N ALA A 75 14.53 51.74 24.18
CA ALA A 75 15.57 52.76 24.47
C ALA A 75 16.92 52.02 24.62
N SER A 76 17.92 52.20 23.76
CA SER A 76 19.03 53.19 23.81
C SER A 76 19.78 53.27 25.15
N GLY A 77 21.12 53.12 25.11
CA GLY A 77 22.00 53.68 26.15
C GLY A 77 23.25 52.88 26.57
N LYS A 78 24.41 53.31 26.06
CA LYS A 78 25.70 53.54 26.75
C LYS A 78 26.64 52.37 27.09
N SER A 79 27.72 52.37 26.30
CA SER A 79 29.14 52.26 26.65
C SER A 79 29.57 52.41 28.12
N ALA A 80 30.53 51.57 28.55
CA ALA A 80 31.63 51.96 29.42
C ALA A 80 32.88 51.10 29.18
N SER A 81 34.00 51.77 29.02
CA SER A 81 35.35 51.25 28.75
C SER A 81 36.03 50.61 29.96
N LYS A 82 37.01 49.74 29.69
CA LYS A 82 38.37 49.66 30.29
C LYS A 82 39.09 48.49 29.61
N LYS A 83 40.39 48.47 29.32
CA LYS A 83 41.49 49.45 29.21
C LYS A 83 42.65 48.63 28.62
N SER A 84 43.46 49.28 27.78
CA SER A 84 44.67 48.76 27.12
C SER A 84 45.71 48.12 28.06
N ALA A 85 46.43 47.11 27.54
CA ALA A 85 47.83 46.87 27.89
C ALA A 85 48.64 46.57 26.62
N THR A 86 49.31 47.60 26.12
CA THR A 86 50.33 47.52 25.06
C THR A 86 51.62 46.99 25.69
N LYS A 87 52.16 45.87 25.20
CA LYS A 87 53.54 45.47 25.51
C LYS A 87 54.28 45.01 24.24
N ARG A 88 55.05 45.98 23.73
CA ARG A 88 56.39 45.90 23.12
C ARG A 88 56.70 44.70 22.22
N ARG A 89 56.86 45.07 20.95
CA ARG A 89 57.62 44.40 19.88
C ARG A 89 59.02 44.02 20.38
N ALA A 90 59.32 42.73 20.39
CA ALA A 90 60.68 42.18 20.46
C ALA A 90 60.91 41.40 19.17
N THR A 91 61.84 41.88 18.36
CA THR A 91 62.42 41.18 17.22
C THR A 91 63.29 40.04 17.75
N SER A 92 62.84 38.79 17.59
CA SER A 92 63.72 37.62 17.65
C SER A 92 63.66 36.89 16.31
N GLY A 93 64.86 36.54 15.83
CA GLY A 93 65.11 36.11 14.46
C GLY A 93 64.38 34.83 14.05
N ALA A 94 64.14 34.77 12.76
CA ALA A 94 63.74 33.57 12.04
C ALA A 94 64.69 32.40 12.35
N LYS A 95 64.15 31.34 12.94
CA LYS A 95 64.61 29.99 12.68
C LYS A 95 63.45 29.26 12.00
N ALA A 96 63.65 28.96 10.72
CA ALA A 96 62.82 28.05 9.96
C ALA A 96 62.75 26.72 10.74
N ARG A 97 61.63 26.50 11.43
CA ARG A 97 61.32 25.20 11.99
C ARG A 97 60.90 24.35 10.81
N GLN A 98 61.83 23.54 10.31
CA GLN A 98 61.52 22.47 9.37
C GLN A 98 60.34 21.70 9.94
N VAL A 99 59.20 21.82 9.27
CA VAL A 99 58.05 20.94 9.49
C VAL A 99 58.50 19.59 8.98
N GLN A 100 58.90 18.71 9.90
CA GLN A 100 59.05 17.31 9.56
C GLN A 100 57.69 16.84 9.00
N PRO A 101 57.65 16.20 7.83
CA PRO A 101 56.41 15.62 7.34
C PRO A 101 55.95 14.61 8.39
N LEU A 102 54.73 14.82 8.92
CA LEU A 102 54.06 13.84 9.75
C LEU A 102 54.15 12.49 9.02
N PRO A 103 54.51 11.39 9.72
CA PRO A 103 54.62 10.09 9.09
C PRO A 103 53.32 9.78 8.36
N VAL A 104 53.43 9.37 7.08
CA VAL A 104 52.28 9.00 6.26
C VAL A 104 51.60 7.85 6.98
N LYS A 105 50.50 8.14 7.67
CA LYS A 105 49.71 7.12 8.36
C LYS A 105 49.22 6.18 7.27
N GLU A 106 49.72 4.95 7.27
CA GLU A 106 49.30 3.92 6.33
C GLU A 106 47.78 3.77 6.41
N TRP A 107 47.15 3.63 5.25
CA TRP A 107 45.72 3.45 5.17
C TRP A 107 45.35 2.11 5.80
N THR A 108 44.42 2.12 6.75
CA THR A 108 43.77 0.90 7.22
C THR A 108 42.82 0.38 6.14
N THR A 109 42.69 -0.93 6.00
CA THR A 109 41.71 -1.54 5.11
C THR A 109 40.31 -1.05 5.51
N PRO A 110 39.53 -0.45 4.59
CA PRO A 110 38.21 0.05 4.92
C PRO A 110 37.31 -1.11 5.36
N VAL A 111 36.62 -0.94 6.48
CA VAL A 111 35.66 -1.94 6.99
C VAL A 111 34.29 -1.63 6.37
N PRO A 112 33.74 -2.51 5.53
CA PRO A 112 32.38 -2.38 5.00
C PRO A 112 31.38 -2.02 6.09
N PHE A 113 30.56 -0.99 5.85
CA PHE A 113 29.33 -0.85 6.62
C PHE A 113 28.57 -2.16 6.45
N ALA A 114 28.14 -2.76 7.57
CA ALA A 114 27.44 -4.03 7.55
C ALA A 114 26.19 -3.89 6.68
N THR A 115 26.24 -4.40 5.45
CA THR A 115 25.07 -4.41 4.58
C THR A 115 24.18 -5.51 5.12
N ARG A 116 23.26 -5.15 6.01
CA ARG A 116 22.34 -6.12 6.61
C ARG A 116 21.47 -6.71 5.51
N SER A 117 21.79 -7.92 5.07
CA SER A 117 20.92 -8.69 4.18
C SER A 117 19.69 -9.05 4.98
N LEU A 118 18.53 -8.52 4.58
CA LEU A 118 17.28 -8.88 5.22
C LEU A 118 16.95 -10.34 4.94
N PRO A 119 16.39 -11.07 5.92
CA PRO A 119 15.90 -12.41 5.69
C PRO A 119 14.84 -12.39 4.58
N ARG A 120 14.89 -13.41 3.72
CA ARG A 120 13.91 -13.60 2.65
C ARG A 120 12.76 -14.46 3.14
N LEU A 121 11.59 -14.26 2.54
CA LEU A 121 10.45 -15.14 2.79
C LEU A 121 10.77 -16.57 2.35
N ASP A 122 10.37 -17.53 3.17
CA ASP A 122 10.37 -18.95 2.84
C ASP A 122 8.92 -19.41 2.66
N CYS A 123 8.47 -19.52 1.41
CA CYS A 123 7.10 -19.94 1.10
C CYS A 123 6.77 -21.37 1.57
N SER A 124 7.76 -22.19 1.95
CA SER A 124 7.48 -23.53 2.50
C SER A 124 6.92 -23.50 3.94
N LYS A 125 7.10 -22.38 4.64
CA LYS A 125 6.59 -22.16 6.01
C LYS A 125 5.22 -21.49 6.03
N LEU A 126 4.62 -21.27 4.87
CA LEU A 126 3.26 -20.76 4.73
C LEU A 126 2.29 -21.94 4.56
N PRO A 127 0.99 -21.72 4.79
CA PRO A 127 -0.03 -22.66 4.34
C PRO A 127 0.17 -23.07 2.89
N ALA A 128 0.08 -24.37 2.58
CA ALA A 128 0.47 -24.92 1.28
C ALA A 128 -0.17 -24.17 0.09
N VAL A 129 -1.49 -23.94 0.14
CA VAL A 129 -2.23 -23.21 -0.91
C VAL A 129 -1.72 -21.78 -1.08
N LEU A 130 -1.44 -21.08 0.02
CA LEU A 130 -0.93 -19.71 0.00
C LEU A 130 0.54 -19.65 -0.46
N GLY A 131 1.37 -20.59 0.01
CA GLY A 131 2.78 -20.68 -0.35
C GLY A 131 2.99 -21.00 -1.82
N ASP A 132 2.23 -21.94 -2.37
CA ASP A 132 2.28 -22.30 -3.79
C ASP A 132 1.79 -21.16 -4.69
N PHE A 133 0.73 -20.46 -4.28
CA PHE A 133 0.27 -19.24 -4.95
C PHE A 133 1.34 -18.15 -4.95
N CYS A 134 1.96 -17.88 -3.80
CA CYS A 134 3.01 -16.86 -3.67
C CYS A 134 4.21 -17.17 -4.57
N ARG A 135 4.68 -18.42 -4.56
CA ARG A 135 5.81 -18.88 -5.38
C ARG A 135 5.50 -18.84 -6.87
N GLY A 136 4.30 -19.27 -7.25
CA GLY A 136 3.83 -19.28 -8.64
C GLY A 136 3.70 -17.87 -9.22
N LEU A 137 3.01 -16.98 -8.51
CA LEU A 137 2.78 -15.61 -8.98
C LEU A 137 4.07 -14.76 -8.93
N SER A 138 4.94 -14.99 -7.93
CA SER A 138 6.29 -14.41 -7.87
C SER A 138 7.11 -14.75 -9.11
N SER A 139 7.12 -16.03 -9.50
CA SER A 139 7.84 -16.54 -10.67
C SER A 139 7.29 -15.99 -11.99
N GLU A 140 5.96 -15.88 -12.11
CA GLU A 140 5.30 -15.36 -13.31
C GLU A 140 5.52 -13.85 -13.48
N MET A 141 5.36 -13.09 -12.39
CA MET A 141 5.44 -11.63 -12.41
C MET A 141 6.86 -11.10 -12.20
N GLN A 142 7.85 -11.95 -11.88
CA GLN A 142 9.22 -11.56 -11.53
C GLN A 142 9.26 -10.48 -10.45
N ILE A 143 8.52 -10.73 -9.37
CA ILE A 143 8.40 -9.82 -8.22
C ILE A 143 8.76 -10.58 -6.95
N PRO A 144 9.35 -9.96 -5.90
CA PRO A 144 9.69 -10.67 -4.68
C PRO A 144 8.46 -11.34 -4.04
N GLU A 145 8.65 -12.55 -3.51
CA GLU A 145 7.60 -13.35 -2.88
C GLU A 145 6.92 -12.58 -1.73
N GLU A 146 7.67 -11.75 -1.01
CA GLU A 146 7.15 -10.89 0.06
C GLU A 146 6.08 -9.91 -0.43
N ASN A 147 6.21 -9.36 -1.64
CA ASN A 147 5.22 -8.44 -2.18
C ASN A 147 3.95 -9.18 -2.62
N VAL A 148 4.12 -10.41 -3.12
CA VAL A 148 3.01 -11.30 -3.46
C VAL A 148 2.24 -11.66 -2.19
N LEU A 149 2.96 -12.09 -1.14
CA LEU A 149 2.36 -12.42 0.15
C LEU A 149 1.65 -11.21 0.76
N ALA A 150 2.24 -10.01 0.72
CA ALA A 150 1.60 -8.79 1.19
C ALA A 150 0.26 -8.52 0.47
N SER A 151 0.22 -8.72 -0.85
CA SER A 151 -0.99 -8.54 -1.65
C SER A 151 -2.02 -9.65 -1.42
N ALA A 152 -1.57 -10.90 -1.30
CA ALA A 152 -2.41 -12.07 -1.05
C ALA A 152 -3.04 -11.99 0.35
N LEU A 153 -2.28 -11.67 1.39
CA LEU A 153 -2.79 -11.49 2.76
C LEU A 153 -3.84 -10.38 2.83
N ALA A 154 -3.64 -9.27 2.11
CA ALA A 154 -4.65 -8.22 2.03
C ALA A 154 -5.96 -8.70 1.40
N VAL A 155 -5.88 -9.57 0.39
CA VAL A 155 -7.05 -10.19 -0.27
C VAL A 155 -7.77 -11.13 0.69
N VAL A 156 -7.05 -11.99 1.41
CA VAL A 156 -7.64 -12.86 2.44
C VAL A 156 -8.31 -12.03 3.54
N ALA A 157 -7.63 -11.00 4.06
CA ALA A 157 -8.19 -10.10 5.07
C ALA A 157 -9.42 -9.35 4.57
N THR A 158 -9.45 -8.94 3.30
CA THR A 158 -10.61 -8.27 2.69
C THR A 158 -11.85 -9.16 2.68
N CYS A 159 -11.68 -10.44 2.37
CA CYS A 159 -12.79 -11.39 2.38
C CYS A 159 -13.19 -11.83 3.80
N ALA A 160 -12.27 -11.79 4.76
CA ALA A 160 -12.52 -12.24 6.14
C ALA A 160 -13.07 -11.15 7.07
N GLN A 161 -12.72 -9.88 6.86
CA GLN A 161 -12.92 -8.79 7.84
C GLN A 161 -14.37 -8.51 8.23
N THR A 162 -15.34 -8.85 7.37
CA THR A 162 -16.78 -8.70 7.64
C THR A 162 -17.30 -9.72 8.65
N THR A 163 -16.79 -10.94 8.58
CA THR A 163 -17.44 -12.12 9.18
C THR A 163 -16.62 -12.71 10.31
N TYR A 164 -15.29 -12.60 10.26
CA TYR A 164 -14.40 -13.32 11.17
C TYR A 164 -13.66 -12.37 12.11
N SER A 165 -13.64 -12.73 13.39
CA SER A 165 -12.83 -12.11 14.44
C SER A 165 -12.09 -13.20 15.21
N VAL A 166 -10.98 -12.87 15.86
CA VAL A 166 -10.19 -13.82 16.64
C VAL A 166 -10.12 -13.38 18.09
N GLU A 167 -10.33 -14.34 18.99
CA GLU A 167 -10.16 -14.17 20.42
C GLU A 167 -8.87 -14.88 20.86
N LEU A 168 -7.90 -14.09 21.34
CA LEU A 168 -6.69 -14.63 21.95
C LEU A 168 -6.88 -14.65 23.47
N TYR A 169 -6.63 -15.80 24.08
CA TYR A 169 -6.81 -15.99 25.51
C TYR A 169 -6.01 -14.97 26.33
N GLY A 170 -6.61 -14.43 27.40
CA GLY A 170 -5.95 -13.43 28.26
C GLY A 170 -5.82 -12.03 27.66
N THR A 171 -6.17 -11.81 26.40
CA THR A 171 -6.49 -10.48 25.88
C THR A 171 -7.99 -10.28 26.06
N SER A 172 -8.42 -9.39 26.96
CA SER A 172 -9.85 -9.08 27.15
C SER A 172 -10.48 -8.35 25.94
N THR A 173 -9.88 -8.49 24.75
CA THR A 173 -10.15 -7.72 23.54
C THR A 173 -10.28 -8.66 22.36
N ILE A 174 -11.46 -8.66 21.74
CA ILE A 174 -11.71 -9.33 20.47
C ILE A 174 -10.89 -8.62 19.39
N GLN A 175 -10.10 -9.38 18.64
CA GLN A 175 -9.30 -8.85 17.55
C GLN A 175 -9.99 -9.08 16.22
N THR A 176 -9.86 -8.12 15.33
CA THR A 176 -10.43 -8.16 13.99
C THR A 176 -9.43 -8.73 12.99
N THR A 177 -9.90 -9.36 11.91
CA THR A 177 -9.03 -9.99 10.90
C THR A 177 -8.48 -9.02 9.85
N ASN A 178 -8.80 -7.72 9.95
CA ASN A 178 -8.27 -6.70 9.04
C ASN A 178 -6.79 -6.42 9.30
N LEU A 179 -6.04 -6.12 8.22
CA LEU A 179 -4.61 -5.88 8.26
C LEU A 179 -4.22 -4.56 7.59
N PHE A 180 -3.23 -3.87 8.13
CA PHE A 180 -2.60 -2.72 7.49
C PHE A 180 -1.25 -3.18 6.98
N ILE A 181 -1.06 -3.27 5.67
CA ILE A 181 0.13 -3.85 5.05
C ILE A 181 0.80 -2.81 4.16
N MET A 182 2.12 -2.68 4.31
CA MET A 182 2.94 -1.84 3.45
C MET A 182 4.13 -2.62 2.89
N SER A 183 4.25 -2.66 1.57
CA SER A 183 5.34 -3.34 0.85
C SER A 183 6.02 -2.39 -0.13
N PRO A 184 7.04 -1.62 0.32
CA PRO A 184 7.69 -0.62 -0.52
C PRO A 184 8.60 -1.24 -1.57
N LEU A 185 8.35 -0.95 -2.86
CA LEU A 185 9.13 -1.43 -3.99
C LEU A 185 9.52 -0.31 -4.95
N PRO A 186 10.64 -0.47 -5.70
CA PRO A 186 11.05 0.50 -6.72
C PRO A 186 9.98 0.67 -7.81
N PRO A 187 9.90 1.85 -8.47
CA PRO A 187 8.85 2.16 -9.45
C PRO A 187 8.86 1.24 -10.68
N SER A 188 10.02 0.69 -11.02
CA SER A 188 10.21 -0.25 -12.13
C SER A 188 9.75 -1.69 -11.83
N SER A 189 9.23 -1.95 -10.64
CA SER A 189 8.69 -3.26 -10.27
C SER A 189 7.29 -3.48 -10.84
N ARG A 190 6.89 -4.74 -10.99
CA ARG A 190 5.53 -5.11 -11.41
C ARG A 190 4.51 -5.02 -10.26
N LYS A 191 4.76 -4.22 -9.21
CA LYS A 191 3.93 -4.12 -7.98
C LYS A 191 2.45 -3.84 -8.26
N ARG A 192 2.17 -2.95 -9.21
CA ARG A 192 0.79 -2.63 -9.62
C ARG A 192 0.11 -3.80 -10.34
N ALA A 193 0.85 -4.54 -11.16
CA ALA A 193 0.33 -5.71 -11.85
C ALA A 193 0.08 -6.87 -10.86
N CYS A 194 0.98 -7.08 -9.90
CA CYS A 194 0.83 -8.05 -8.83
C CYS A 194 -0.41 -7.77 -7.97
N LEU A 195 -0.53 -6.54 -7.43
CA LEU A 195 -1.70 -6.15 -6.64
C LEU A 195 -3.01 -6.28 -7.45
N LYS A 196 -2.98 -5.89 -8.73
CA LYS A 196 -4.13 -6.07 -9.62
C LYS A 196 -4.49 -7.54 -9.80
N ALA A 197 -3.51 -8.41 -10.03
CA ALA A 197 -3.73 -9.84 -10.21
C ALA A 197 -4.38 -10.48 -8.97
N CYS A 198 -3.93 -10.12 -7.76
CA CYS A 198 -4.53 -10.62 -6.52
C CYS A 198 -5.97 -10.11 -6.31
N LEU A 199 -6.26 -8.86 -6.70
CA LEU A 199 -7.59 -8.24 -6.50
C LEU A 199 -8.62 -8.57 -7.58
N ASN A 200 -8.19 -9.04 -8.75
CA ASN A 200 -9.10 -9.27 -9.88
C ASN A 200 -10.28 -10.18 -9.54
N PRO A 201 -10.11 -11.32 -8.83
CA PRO A 201 -11.26 -12.18 -8.52
C PRO A 201 -12.29 -11.52 -7.58
N ILE A 202 -11.86 -10.63 -6.69
CA ILE A 202 -12.77 -9.82 -5.88
C ILE A 202 -13.54 -8.85 -6.78
N ARG A 203 -12.87 -8.20 -7.74
CA ARG A 203 -13.54 -7.30 -8.69
C ARG A 203 -14.51 -8.04 -9.59
N ASP A 204 -14.15 -9.22 -10.06
CA ASP A 204 -15.03 -10.07 -10.88
C ASP A 204 -16.27 -10.47 -10.07
N TRP A 205 -16.10 -10.76 -8.77
CA TRP A 205 -17.21 -10.99 -7.84
C TRP A 205 -18.06 -9.73 -7.62
N GLU A 206 -17.47 -8.56 -7.39
CA GLU A 206 -18.20 -7.28 -7.27
C GLU A 206 -19.02 -7.00 -8.55
N GLU A 207 -18.44 -7.20 -9.73
CA GLU A 207 -19.15 -7.06 -11.01
C GLU A 207 -20.29 -8.06 -11.17
N ALA A 208 -20.13 -9.30 -10.72
CA ALA A 208 -21.21 -10.28 -10.71
C ALA A 208 -22.35 -9.84 -9.78
N GLN A 209 -22.04 -9.33 -8.60
CA GLN A 209 -23.01 -8.81 -7.64
C GLN A 209 -23.76 -7.57 -8.18
N VAL A 210 -23.09 -6.68 -8.92
CA VAL A 210 -23.75 -5.57 -9.63
C VAL A 210 -24.81 -6.08 -10.60
N ARG A 211 -24.50 -7.13 -11.38
CA ARG A 211 -25.43 -7.70 -12.37
C ARG A 211 -26.61 -8.40 -11.72
N GLU A 212 -26.37 -9.11 -10.62
CA GLU A 212 -27.40 -9.85 -9.88
C GLU A 212 -28.34 -8.91 -9.10
N ILE A 213 -27.79 -7.94 -8.38
CA ILE A 213 -28.53 -7.07 -7.45
C ILE A 213 -29.10 -5.84 -8.18
N GLY A 214 -28.52 -5.43 -9.30
CA GLY A 214 -28.94 -4.24 -10.06
C GLY A 214 -30.44 -4.15 -10.34
N PRO A 215 -31.08 -5.19 -10.92
CA PRO A 215 -32.52 -5.21 -11.17
C PRO A 215 -33.36 -5.06 -9.90
N ARG A 216 -32.93 -5.67 -8.78
CA ARG A 216 -33.60 -5.56 -7.47
C ARG A 216 -33.55 -4.13 -6.95
N ILE A 217 -32.39 -3.46 -7.06
CA ILE A 217 -32.24 -2.04 -6.70
C ILE A 217 -33.14 -1.15 -7.55
N THR A 218 -33.22 -1.40 -8.87
CA THR A 218 -34.13 -0.64 -9.74
C THR A 218 -35.58 -0.80 -9.30
N GLN A 219 -36.01 -2.04 -9.03
CA GLN A 219 -37.37 -2.32 -8.56
C GLN A 219 -37.66 -1.64 -7.20
N GLU A 220 -36.71 -1.70 -6.26
CA GLU A 220 -36.82 -1.02 -4.97
C GLU A 220 -36.87 0.49 -5.10
N ASN A 221 -36.07 1.09 -5.99
CA ASN A 221 -36.09 2.53 -6.24
C ASN A 221 -37.43 3.00 -6.81
N ILE A 222 -38.04 2.21 -7.72
CA ILE A 222 -39.39 2.48 -8.23
C ILE A 222 -40.42 2.39 -7.10
N LYS A 223 -40.37 1.33 -6.27
CA LYS A 223 -41.25 1.19 -5.10
C LYS A 223 -41.09 2.38 -4.14
N LYS A 224 -39.86 2.77 -3.81
CA LYS A 224 -39.55 3.93 -2.97
C LYS A 224 -40.09 5.23 -3.57
N MET A 225 -39.96 5.43 -4.88
CA MET A 225 -40.51 6.59 -5.57
C MET A 225 -42.05 6.66 -5.45
N ILE A 226 -42.74 5.54 -5.68
CA ILE A 226 -44.20 5.43 -5.56
C ILE A 226 -44.63 5.69 -4.11
N THR A 227 -43.99 5.04 -3.14
CA THR A 227 -44.26 5.21 -1.70
C THR A 227 -44.03 6.66 -1.25
N ARG A 228 -42.95 7.31 -1.68
CA ARG A 228 -42.71 8.75 -1.40
C ARG A 228 -43.77 9.66 -2.02
N ARG A 229 -44.34 9.29 -3.17
CA ARG A 229 -45.46 10.03 -3.77
C ARG A 229 -46.76 9.81 -2.98
N SER A 230 -47.01 8.58 -2.52
CA SER A 230 -48.13 8.25 -1.64
C SER A 230 -48.08 9.01 -0.32
N ILE A 231 -46.94 9.00 0.38
CA ILE A 231 -46.72 9.77 1.61
C ILE A 231 -47.02 11.26 1.40
N ARG A 232 -46.58 11.84 0.29
CA ARG A 232 -46.88 13.25 -0.03
C ARG A 232 -48.38 13.50 -0.26
N SER A 233 -49.12 12.53 -0.79
CA SER A 233 -50.58 12.63 -0.94
C SER A 233 -51.26 12.54 0.43
N LEU A 234 -50.96 11.50 1.20
CA LEU A 234 -51.52 11.29 2.54
C LEU A 234 -51.20 12.45 3.48
N ALA A 235 -50.00 13.04 3.40
CA ALA A 235 -49.64 14.21 4.18
C ALA A 235 -50.51 15.43 3.84
N LYS A 236 -50.90 15.61 2.58
CA LYS A 236 -51.84 16.69 2.19
C LYS A 236 -53.23 16.44 2.76
N ASP A 237 -53.68 15.20 2.77
CA ASP A 237 -54.99 14.85 3.31
C ASP A 237 -55.01 14.92 4.85
N ALA A 238 -53.89 14.60 5.51
CA ALA A 238 -53.72 14.78 6.95
C ALA A 238 -53.80 16.27 7.34
N VAL A 239 -53.18 17.17 6.55
CA VAL A 239 -53.31 18.62 6.76
C VAL A 239 -54.77 19.07 6.61
N LYS A 240 -55.53 18.53 5.65
CA LYS A 240 -56.95 18.86 5.50
C LYS A 240 -57.79 18.36 6.68
N ALA A 241 -57.56 17.13 7.15
CA ALA A 241 -58.25 16.56 8.31
C ALA A 241 -57.97 17.37 9.59
N GLN A 242 -56.72 17.82 9.77
CA GLN A 242 -56.32 18.70 10.86
C GLN A 242 -57.08 20.04 10.82
N VAL A 243 -57.22 20.66 9.64
CA VAL A 243 -58.01 21.90 9.46
C VAL A 243 -59.50 21.65 9.73
N ALA A 244 -60.02 20.49 9.36
CA ALA A 244 -61.40 20.09 9.60
C ALA A 244 -61.70 19.68 11.06
N LYS A 245 -60.69 19.62 11.93
CA LYS A 245 -60.76 19.14 13.33
C LYS A 245 -61.27 17.69 13.46
N ASP A 246 -61.00 16.86 12.47
CA ASP A 246 -61.32 15.44 12.50
C ASP A 246 -60.10 14.67 13.03
N GLU A 247 -60.09 14.46 14.35
CA GLU A 247 -58.95 13.87 15.05
C GLU A 247 -58.76 12.38 14.71
N GLU A 248 -59.86 11.65 14.49
CA GLU A 248 -59.81 10.21 14.23
C GLU A 248 -59.18 9.91 12.86
N THR A 249 -59.57 10.66 11.83
CA THR A 249 -58.95 10.50 10.49
C THR A 249 -57.54 11.05 10.43
N PHE A 250 -57.23 12.11 11.18
CA PHE A 250 -55.87 12.62 11.31
C PHE A 250 -54.91 11.58 11.92
N GLN A 251 -55.29 10.94 13.03
CA GLN A 251 -54.49 9.90 13.67
C GLN A 251 -54.31 8.67 12.77
N ALA A 252 -55.36 8.25 12.05
CA ALA A 252 -55.28 7.15 11.09
C ALA A 252 -54.27 7.44 9.96
N LEU A 253 -54.30 8.66 9.39
CA LEU A 253 -53.38 9.08 8.34
C LEU A 253 -51.94 9.20 8.83
N LEU A 254 -51.71 9.71 10.05
CA LEU A 254 -50.38 9.75 10.65
C LEU A 254 -49.78 8.36 10.82
N ARG A 255 -50.56 7.40 11.31
CA ARG A 255 -50.13 6.01 11.45
C ARG A 255 -49.73 5.41 10.09
N GLN A 256 -50.54 5.64 9.06
CA GLN A 256 -50.25 5.15 7.71
C GLN A 256 -48.99 5.79 7.11
N ILE A 257 -48.79 7.10 7.31
CA ILE A 257 -47.57 7.80 6.88
C ILE A 257 -46.35 7.24 7.59
N TYR A 258 -46.45 6.99 8.90
CA TYR A 258 -45.37 6.40 9.69
C TYR A 258 -45.00 5.00 9.19
N GLU A 259 -45.99 4.12 8.99
CA GLU A 259 -45.76 2.75 8.45
C GLU A 259 -45.07 2.80 7.07
N LEU A 260 -45.52 3.69 6.18
CA LEU A 260 -44.90 3.88 4.87
C LEU A 260 -43.48 4.47 4.99
N GLN A 261 -43.22 5.38 5.93
CA GLN A 261 -41.86 5.90 6.16
C GLN A 261 -40.91 4.80 6.63
N VAL A 262 -41.33 3.98 7.59
CA VAL A 262 -40.54 2.83 8.07
C VAL A 262 -40.24 1.85 6.92
N SER A 263 -41.19 1.64 6.01
CA SER A 263 -40.96 0.77 4.84
C SER A 263 -39.88 1.29 3.86
N LEU A 264 -39.59 2.59 3.87
CA LEU A 264 -38.59 3.21 2.99
C LEU A 264 -37.14 3.01 3.45
N ASP A 265 -36.92 2.60 4.71
CA ASP A 265 -35.60 2.53 5.31
C ASP A 265 -34.78 1.32 4.83
N THR A 266 -35.44 0.28 4.30
CA THR A 266 -34.75 -0.87 3.69
C THR A 266 -34.06 -0.46 2.39
N THR A 267 -32.74 -0.59 2.33
CA THR A 267 -31.96 -0.24 1.13
C THR A 267 -31.04 -1.39 0.77
N THR A 268 -31.34 -2.03 -0.35
CA THR A 268 -30.39 -2.96 -0.96
C THR A 268 -29.17 -2.18 -1.45
N ILE A 269 -28.00 -2.63 -1.02
CA ILE A 269 -26.69 -2.09 -1.37
C ILE A 269 -25.98 -3.03 -2.33
N VAL A 270 -25.17 -2.45 -3.22
CA VAL A 270 -24.22 -3.20 -4.03
C VAL A 270 -22.95 -3.38 -3.20
N PRO A 271 -22.44 -4.61 -3.05
CA PRO A 271 -21.18 -4.87 -2.38
C PRO A 271 -20.03 -4.10 -3.04
N GLN A 272 -19.26 -3.38 -2.23
CA GLN A 272 -18.00 -2.75 -2.65
C GLN A 272 -16.98 -2.98 -1.54
N LEU A 273 -16.06 -3.90 -1.77
CA LEU A 273 -15.04 -4.31 -0.81
C LEU A 273 -13.77 -3.49 -1.00
N VAL A 274 -13.42 -3.14 -2.24
CA VAL A 274 -12.13 -2.50 -2.55
C VAL A 274 -12.31 -1.09 -3.10
N THR A 275 -11.52 -0.15 -2.59
CA THR A 275 -11.42 1.21 -3.10
C THR A 275 -9.97 1.65 -3.31
N GLY A 276 -9.78 2.52 -4.31
CA GLY A 276 -8.53 3.24 -4.54
C GLY A 276 -8.53 4.68 -4.01
N THR A 277 -9.62 5.13 -3.36
CA THR A 277 -9.79 6.49 -2.85
C THR A 277 -10.39 6.51 -1.45
N LEU A 278 -10.06 7.54 -0.68
CA LEU A 278 -10.63 7.79 0.66
C LEU A 278 -11.65 8.95 0.66
N ALA A 279 -12.10 9.39 -0.52
CA ALA A 279 -13.20 10.34 -0.63
C ALA A 279 -14.50 9.70 -0.17
N GLY A 280 -15.23 10.36 0.75
CA GLY A 280 -16.49 9.83 1.28
C GLY A 280 -16.35 8.61 2.20
N LEU A 281 -15.13 8.36 2.72
CA LEU A 281 -14.79 7.14 3.47
C LEU A 281 -15.81 6.75 4.55
N GLU A 282 -16.29 7.70 5.35
CA GLU A 282 -17.25 7.44 6.43
C GLU A 282 -18.56 6.84 5.93
N GLU A 283 -19.12 7.39 4.85
CA GLU A 283 -20.38 6.93 4.28
C GLU A 283 -20.19 5.60 3.55
N THR A 284 -19.10 5.44 2.78
CA THR A 284 -18.80 4.18 2.09
C THR A 284 -18.59 3.03 3.07
N VAL A 285 -17.81 3.24 4.14
CA VAL A 285 -17.56 2.21 5.17
C VAL A 285 -18.88 1.83 5.85
N HIS A 286 -19.68 2.81 6.26
CA HIS A 286 -20.96 2.53 6.92
C HIS A 286 -21.94 1.77 6.02
N GLN A 287 -21.99 2.12 4.72
CA GLN A 287 -22.83 1.42 3.75
C GLN A 287 -22.37 -0.03 3.51
N GLN A 288 -21.08 -0.34 3.69
CA GLN A 288 -20.50 -1.66 3.42
C GLN A 288 -20.30 -2.47 4.71
N HIS A 289 -21.30 -2.43 5.61
CA HIS A 289 -21.31 -3.12 6.91
C HIS A 289 -20.10 -2.79 7.78
N ASP A 290 -19.75 -1.50 7.83
CA ASP A 290 -18.60 -0.98 8.54
C ASP A 290 -17.25 -1.55 8.06
N THR A 291 -17.19 -2.11 6.84
CA THR A 291 -15.95 -2.70 6.29
C THR A 291 -15.53 -2.06 4.98
N LEU A 292 -14.21 -2.00 4.73
CA LEU A 292 -13.66 -1.56 3.45
C LEU A 292 -12.22 -2.00 3.31
N THR A 293 -11.70 -2.06 2.08
CA THR A 293 -10.29 -2.24 1.80
C THR A 293 -9.76 -1.09 0.95
N PHE A 294 -8.71 -0.42 1.43
CA PHE A 294 -7.96 0.57 0.65
C PHE A 294 -6.70 -0.08 0.06
N ALA A 295 -6.71 -0.28 -1.25
CA ALA A 295 -5.60 -0.91 -1.96
C ALA A 295 -4.99 0.05 -2.99
N SER A 296 -3.70 0.36 -2.84
CA SER A 296 -2.99 1.24 -3.76
C SER A 296 -1.51 0.87 -3.89
N ALA A 297 -1.11 0.56 -5.13
CA ALA A 297 0.29 0.35 -5.51
C ALA A 297 0.91 1.57 -6.22
N GLU A 298 0.28 2.74 -6.10
CA GLU A 298 0.78 3.99 -6.66
C GLU A 298 1.78 4.68 -5.73
N ASP A 299 2.67 5.51 -6.30
CA ASP A 299 3.68 6.21 -5.52
C ASP A 299 3.10 7.34 -4.64
N ASN A 300 1.90 7.79 -4.98
CA ASN A 300 1.09 8.76 -4.24
C ASN A 300 0.18 8.10 -3.18
N CYS A 301 0.30 6.79 -2.91
CA CYS A 301 -0.64 6.08 -2.01
C CYS A 301 -0.69 6.69 -0.61
N LEU A 302 0.45 7.16 -0.09
CA LEU A 302 0.53 7.88 1.19
C LEU A 302 -0.04 9.31 1.09
N ASP A 303 0.03 9.92 -0.09
CA ASP A 303 -0.58 11.23 -0.33
C ASP A 303 -2.12 11.11 -0.38
N ILE A 304 -2.65 10.03 -0.99
CA ILE A 304 -4.08 9.66 -0.94
C ILE A 304 -4.52 9.38 0.50
N LEU A 305 -3.70 8.66 1.28
CA LEU A 305 -3.97 8.44 2.70
C LEU A 305 -4.07 9.77 3.47
N SER A 306 -3.19 10.71 3.15
CA SER A 306 -3.20 12.06 3.74
C SER A 306 -4.40 12.91 3.30
N SER A 307 -4.95 12.62 2.12
CA SER A 307 -6.04 13.39 1.48
C SER A 307 -7.42 13.00 1.96
N ALA A 308 -7.55 12.09 2.94
CA ALA A 308 -8.81 11.87 3.65
C ALA A 308 -9.39 13.24 4.06
N SER A 309 -10.60 13.52 3.58
CA SER A 309 -11.14 14.88 3.43
C SER A 309 -11.38 15.59 4.76
N THR A 310 -11.70 14.84 5.81
CA THR A 310 -12.07 15.36 7.13
C THR A 310 -11.14 14.88 8.23
N ARG A 311 -11.11 15.61 9.35
CA ARG A 311 -10.41 15.17 10.57
C ARG A 311 -11.00 13.85 11.09
N SER A 312 -12.33 13.72 11.03
CA SER A 312 -13.05 12.53 11.46
C SER A 312 -12.71 11.30 10.61
N ALA A 313 -12.56 11.44 9.29
CA ALA A 313 -12.12 10.33 8.43
C ALA A 313 -10.70 9.86 8.75
N LYS A 314 -9.80 10.76 9.16
CA LYS A 314 -8.45 10.38 9.63
C LYS A 314 -8.49 9.67 10.97
N ASP A 315 -9.41 10.06 11.85
CA ASP A 315 -9.63 9.39 13.13
C ASP A 315 -10.24 7.98 12.90
N LEU A 316 -11.17 7.85 11.94
CA LEU A 316 -11.73 6.57 11.49
C LEU A 316 -10.64 5.61 11.04
N VAL A 317 -9.71 6.03 10.17
CA VAL A 317 -8.61 5.18 9.70
C VAL A 317 -7.79 4.63 10.88
N ALA A 318 -7.49 5.45 11.89
CA ALA A 318 -6.74 5.00 13.07
C ALA A 318 -7.56 4.06 13.98
N GLN A 319 -8.87 4.31 14.12
CA GLN A 319 -9.79 3.48 14.92
C GLN A 319 -10.12 2.15 14.24
N ALA A 320 -10.06 2.10 12.91
CA ALA A 320 -10.39 0.92 12.13
C ALA A 320 -9.44 -0.27 12.35
N TRP A 321 -8.28 -0.01 12.97
CA TRP A 321 -7.34 -1.05 13.37
C TRP A 321 -7.95 -2.08 14.34
N ASN A 322 -8.73 -1.62 15.32
CA ASN A 322 -9.33 -2.47 16.38
C ASN A 322 -10.86 -2.46 16.35
N ALA A 323 -11.47 -2.07 15.23
CA ALA A 323 -12.90 -1.81 15.14
C ALA A 323 -13.42 -0.89 16.26
N GLY A 324 -12.64 0.13 16.63
CA GLY A 324 -13.01 1.06 17.68
C GLY A 324 -14.25 1.86 17.27
N GLN A 325 -15.17 2.06 18.21
CA GLN A 325 -16.42 2.78 17.96
C GLN A 325 -16.17 4.18 17.36
N HIS A 326 -16.76 4.43 16.20
CA HIS A 326 -16.71 5.71 15.50
C HIS A 326 -18.11 6.28 15.32
N THR A 327 -18.35 7.49 15.82
CA THR A 327 -19.64 8.16 15.70
C THR A 327 -19.54 9.32 14.72
N VAL A 328 -20.32 9.25 13.65
CA VAL A 328 -20.43 10.33 12.65
C VAL A 328 -21.68 11.15 12.98
N LYS A 329 -21.50 12.48 13.07
CA LYS A 329 -22.59 13.44 13.24
C LYS A 329 -22.60 14.42 12.08
N THR A 330 -23.55 14.23 11.18
CA THR A 330 -23.85 15.16 10.08
C THR A 330 -25.12 15.94 10.42
N LYS A 331 -25.37 17.07 9.74
CA LYS A 331 -26.57 17.92 9.96
C LYS A 331 -27.89 17.14 9.96
N ASN A 332 -27.98 16.04 9.20
CA ASN A 332 -29.21 15.28 9.00
C ASN A 332 -29.14 13.82 9.49
N ARG A 333 -27.98 13.35 9.98
CA ARG A 333 -27.78 11.94 10.37
C ARG A 333 -26.77 11.82 11.49
N ALA A 334 -27.06 10.95 12.47
CA ALA A 334 -26.09 10.53 13.46
C ALA A 334 -26.12 9.01 13.52
N TYR A 335 -24.97 8.39 13.29
CA TYR A 335 -24.82 6.94 13.36
C TYR A 335 -23.48 6.59 14.00
N THR A 336 -23.44 5.38 14.55
CA THR A 336 -22.27 4.79 15.17
C THR A 336 -21.92 3.53 14.40
N MET A 337 -20.63 3.35 14.13
CA MET A 337 -20.09 2.21 13.42
C MET A 337 -18.83 1.66 14.08
N HIS A 338 -18.47 0.43 13.75
CA HIS A 338 -17.24 -0.24 14.20
C HIS A 338 -16.35 -0.56 12.99
N PRO A 339 -15.64 0.44 12.43
CA PRO A 339 -14.98 0.33 11.14
C PRO A 339 -13.90 -0.75 11.12
N ARG A 340 -13.85 -1.58 10.08
CA ARG A 340 -12.82 -2.61 9.84
C ARG A 340 -12.20 -2.34 8.47
N LEU A 341 -10.98 -1.82 8.48
CA LEU A 341 -10.28 -1.40 7.27
C LEU A 341 -9.08 -2.32 7.00
N THR A 342 -9.01 -2.93 5.83
CA THR A 342 -7.75 -3.53 5.35
C THR A 342 -7.03 -2.52 4.46
N MET A 343 -5.72 -2.39 4.59
CA MET A 343 -4.91 -1.49 3.76
C MET A 343 -3.79 -2.26 3.08
N ALA A 344 -3.67 -2.13 1.76
CA ALA A 344 -2.60 -2.73 0.97
C ALA A 344 -1.86 -1.64 0.20
N LEU A 345 -0.74 -1.17 0.77
CA LEU A 345 0.03 -0.06 0.22
C LEU A 345 1.37 -0.54 -0.35
N SER A 346 1.75 -0.06 -1.53
CA SER A 346 3.07 -0.33 -2.10
C SER A 346 3.75 0.94 -2.61
N PRO A 347 4.13 1.87 -1.70
CA PRO A 347 4.86 3.08 -2.09
C PRO A 347 6.28 2.76 -2.59
N GLN A 348 7.04 3.78 -2.98
CA GLN A 348 8.48 3.61 -3.16
C GLN A 348 9.20 3.54 -1.81
N LYS A 349 10.36 2.86 -1.75
CA LYS A 349 11.21 2.82 -0.54
C LYS A 349 11.54 4.21 0.00
N ASN A 350 11.85 5.17 -0.87
CA ASN A 350 12.13 6.55 -0.49
C ASN A 350 10.95 7.28 0.19
N ALA A 351 9.73 6.79 0.04
CA ALA A 351 8.57 7.38 0.72
C ALA A 351 8.65 7.23 2.24
N LEU A 352 9.28 6.14 2.73
CA LEU A 352 9.52 5.94 4.16
C LEU A 352 10.67 6.81 4.70
N ALA A 353 11.48 7.39 3.80
CA ALA A 353 12.53 8.34 4.14
C ALA A 353 12.09 9.80 3.96
N ASP A 354 10.86 10.08 3.53
CA ASP A 354 10.35 11.46 3.39
C ASP A 354 9.78 11.96 4.73
N PRO A 355 10.34 13.02 5.35
CA PRO A 355 9.86 13.53 6.63
C PRO A 355 8.38 13.92 6.65
N ARG A 356 7.80 14.33 5.52
CA ARG A 356 6.37 14.65 5.46
C ARG A 356 5.51 13.40 5.58
N LYS A 357 5.92 12.33 4.88
CA LYS A 357 5.24 11.04 4.87
C LYS A 357 5.45 10.28 6.18
N VAL A 358 6.66 10.34 6.75
CA VAL A 358 6.94 9.80 8.09
C VAL A 358 6.07 10.46 9.15
N LYS A 359 5.96 11.80 9.15
CA LYS A 359 5.07 12.50 10.09
C LYS A 359 3.60 12.13 9.92
N LEU A 360 3.16 11.83 8.69
CA LEU A 360 1.81 11.34 8.45
C LEU A 360 1.60 9.96 9.07
N LEU A 361 2.56 9.04 8.89
CA LEU A 361 2.50 7.69 9.48
C LEU A 361 2.56 7.76 11.02
N GLN A 362 3.46 8.56 11.58
CA GLN A 362 3.53 8.79 13.03
C GLN A 362 2.27 9.49 13.59
N SER A 363 1.52 10.20 12.73
CA SER A 363 0.29 10.83 13.17
C SER A 363 -0.71 9.77 13.61
N ARG A 364 -1.22 9.91 14.83
CA ARG A 364 -2.16 8.96 15.46
C ARG A 364 -1.59 7.55 15.63
N GLY A 365 -0.28 7.33 15.45
CA GLY A 365 0.42 6.05 15.59
C GLY A 365 0.19 5.06 14.43
N LEU A 366 -0.08 5.52 13.21
CA LEU A 366 -0.31 4.60 12.08
C LEU A 366 0.94 3.80 11.74
N ASP A 367 2.13 4.39 11.90
CA ASP A 367 3.44 3.74 11.73
C ASP A 367 3.57 2.44 12.54
N THR A 368 3.05 2.40 13.77
CA THR A 368 3.11 1.20 14.61
C THR A 368 2.05 0.15 14.26
N ARG A 369 1.09 0.46 13.38
CA ARG A 369 0.00 -0.45 12.96
C ARG A 369 0.22 -1.12 11.61
N PHE A 370 1.14 -0.63 10.79
CA PHE A 370 1.46 -1.26 9.51
C PHE A 370 2.39 -2.47 9.70
N ILE A 371 2.09 -3.56 9.00
CA ILE A 371 3.01 -4.67 8.74
C ILE A 371 3.91 -4.25 7.58
N TYR A 372 5.22 -4.32 7.78
CA TYR A 372 6.21 -3.91 6.79
C TYR A 372 6.81 -5.13 6.10
N PHE A 373 6.68 -5.19 4.78
CA PHE A 373 7.46 -6.08 3.93
C PHE A 373 8.51 -5.25 3.20
N MET A 374 9.79 -5.50 3.48
CA MET A 374 10.95 -4.79 2.92
C MET A 374 11.76 -5.72 2.00
N PRO A 375 11.19 -6.17 0.87
CA PRO A 375 11.90 -7.08 -0.01
C PRO A 375 13.16 -6.45 -0.61
N ALA A 376 14.13 -7.31 -0.90
CA ALA A 376 15.26 -6.94 -1.74
C ALA A 376 14.75 -6.50 -3.14
N ASP A 377 15.50 -5.62 -3.79
CA ASP A 377 15.15 -5.20 -5.15
C ASP A 377 15.31 -6.39 -6.11
N ALA A 378 14.20 -7.00 -6.53
CA ALA A 378 14.25 -8.04 -7.55
C ALA A 378 14.43 -7.40 -8.94
N ARG A 379 15.58 -7.65 -9.53
CA ARG A 379 15.76 -7.65 -10.99
C ARG A 379 16.52 -8.89 -11.38
N THR A 380 15.80 -9.98 -11.59
CA THR A 380 16.29 -11.08 -12.39
C THR A 380 15.46 -11.10 -13.67
N LEU A 381 16.10 -10.90 -14.82
CA LEU A 381 15.52 -11.19 -16.14
C LEU A 381 15.49 -12.72 -16.37
N ALA A 382 15.24 -13.50 -15.31
CA ALA A 382 15.19 -14.95 -15.37
C ALA A 382 13.98 -15.38 -16.22
N LYS A 383 14.01 -16.58 -16.81
CA LYS A 383 12.87 -17.08 -17.58
C LYS A 383 11.60 -17.04 -16.72
N CYS A 384 10.57 -16.35 -17.19
CA CYS A 384 9.26 -16.36 -16.53
C CYS A 384 8.66 -17.77 -16.67
N THR A 385 8.29 -18.37 -15.54
CA THR A 385 7.45 -19.57 -15.53
C THR A 385 6.02 -19.13 -15.26
N ARG A 386 5.10 -19.44 -16.16
CA ARG A 386 3.67 -19.16 -15.95
C ARG A 386 3.16 -20.03 -14.80
N MET A 387 2.40 -19.43 -13.88
CA MET A 387 1.76 -20.15 -12.80
C MET A 387 0.68 -21.11 -13.36
N PRO A 388 0.64 -22.38 -12.91
CA PRO A 388 -0.47 -23.27 -13.24
C PRO A 388 -1.80 -22.67 -12.79
N LYS A 389 -2.84 -22.81 -13.62
CA LYS A 389 -4.16 -22.23 -13.31
C LYS A 389 -4.79 -22.88 -12.09
N GLU A 390 -4.48 -24.15 -11.86
CA GLU A 390 -4.96 -24.96 -10.76
C GLU A 390 -4.55 -24.37 -9.40
N VAL A 391 -3.31 -23.87 -9.30
CA VAL A 391 -2.78 -23.23 -8.09
C VAL A 391 -3.51 -21.91 -7.82
N ALA A 392 -3.72 -21.10 -8.87
CA ALA A 392 -4.46 -19.84 -8.75
C ALA A 392 -5.91 -20.09 -8.32
N ASN A 393 -6.59 -21.03 -8.97
CA ASN A 393 -7.98 -21.38 -8.68
C ASN A 393 -8.14 -21.90 -7.25
N ALA A 394 -7.26 -22.82 -6.81
CA ALA A 394 -7.32 -23.35 -5.45
C ALA A 394 -7.22 -22.23 -4.38
N PHE A 395 -6.32 -21.27 -4.58
CA PHE A 395 -6.23 -20.12 -3.68
C PHE A 395 -7.49 -19.25 -3.72
N PHE A 396 -7.97 -18.88 -4.90
CA PHE A 396 -9.13 -17.98 -5.00
C PHE A 396 -10.44 -18.63 -4.57
N GLU A 397 -10.65 -19.93 -4.80
CA GLU A 397 -11.79 -20.67 -4.26
C GLU A 397 -11.78 -20.65 -2.72
N ASN A 398 -10.62 -20.88 -2.10
CA ASN A 398 -10.48 -20.86 -0.65
C ASN A 398 -10.70 -19.47 -0.03
N VAL A 399 -10.41 -18.39 -0.78
CA VAL A 399 -10.60 -17.01 -0.32
C VAL A 399 -12.03 -16.53 -0.56
N LEU A 400 -12.60 -16.75 -1.75
CA LEU A 400 -13.92 -16.22 -2.10
C LEU A 400 -15.04 -16.88 -1.30
N ARG A 401 -14.88 -18.14 -0.85
CA ARG A 401 -15.82 -18.80 0.06
C ARG A 401 -15.94 -18.14 1.44
N LEU A 402 -14.99 -17.26 1.80
CA LEU A 402 -15.03 -16.51 3.06
C LEU A 402 -16.07 -15.38 3.03
N LEU A 403 -16.46 -14.93 1.84
CA LEU A 403 -17.47 -13.89 1.67
C LEU A 403 -18.85 -14.37 2.18
N PRO A 404 -19.68 -13.46 2.71
CA PRO A 404 -21.01 -13.82 3.19
C PRO A 404 -21.89 -14.33 2.05
N ALA A 405 -22.80 -15.27 2.35
CA ALA A 405 -23.69 -15.83 1.34
C ALA A 405 -24.65 -14.76 0.76
N SER A 406 -25.05 -13.79 1.58
CA SER A 406 -25.84 -12.64 1.17
C SER A 406 -25.23 -11.37 1.77
N TRP A 407 -24.87 -10.41 0.92
CA TRP A 407 -24.35 -9.14 1.40
C TRP A 407 -25.44 -8.28 2.06
N ASN A 408 -26.70 -8.40 1.63
CA ASN A 408 -27.80 -7.59 2.16
C ASN A 408 -28.48 -8.21 3.39
N GLU A 409 -28.13 -9.46 3.72
CA GLU A 409 -28.58 -10.19 4.90
C GLU A 409 -27.32 -10.70 5.63
N PRO A 410 -26.60 -9.81 6.33
CA PRO A 410 -25.31 -10.14 6.92
C PRO A 410 -25.46 -11.26 7.96
N GLU A 411 -24.59 -12.26 7.86
CA GLU A 411 -24.49 -13.35 8.83
C GLU A 411 -23.93 -12.84 10.18
N GLU A 412 -24.19 -13.59 11.25
CA GLU A 412 -23.56 -13.33 12.54
C GLU A 412 -22.03 -13.43 12.45
N SER A 413 -21.33 -12.56 13.18
CA SER A 413 -19.87 -12.60 13.29
C SER A 413 -19.43 -13.91 13.92
N ARG A 414 -18.47 -14.58 13.30
CA ARG A 414 -17.85 -15.82 13.78
C ARG A 414 -16.56 -15.50 14.54
N MET A 415 -16.38 -16.16 15.68
CA MET A 415 -15.20 -16.01 16.53
C MET A 415 -14.28 -17.20 16.35
N LEU A 416 -13.03 -16.97 15.97
CA LEU A 416 -11.97 -17.97 16.00
C LEU A 416 -11.30 -17.99 17.37
N THR A 417 -10.96 -19.17 17.86
CA THR A 417 -10.22 -19.38 19.11
C THR A 417 -8.94 -20.16 18.84
N LEU A 418 -7.99 -20.08 19.76
CA LEU A 418 -6.78 -20.90 19.70
C LEU A 418 -7.02 -22.29 20.30
N SER A 419 -6.45 -23.32 19.68
CA SER A 419 -6.22 -24.59 20.38
C SER A 419 -5.27 -24.37 21.57
N PRO A 420 -5.35 -25.19 22.65
CA PRO A 420 -4.47 -25.05 23.81
C PRO A 420 -2.98 -25.05 23.46
N ASP A 421 -2.58 -25.91 22.51
CA ASP A 421 -1.19 -25.99 22.06
C ASP A 421 -0.75 -24.77 21.23
N ALA A 422 -1.67 -24.16 20.48
CA ALA A 422 -1.41 -22.90 19.78
C ALA A 422 -1.26 -21.73 20.76
N GLU A 423 -2.09 -21.72 21.81
CA GLU A 423 -2.05 -20.71 22.85
C GLU A 423 -0.70 -20.70 23.59
N LEU A 424 -0.17 -21.88 23.96
CA LEU A 424 1.14 -22.01 24.59
C LEU A 424 2.25 -21.41 23.72
N LYS A 425 2.29 -21.75 22.43
CA LYS A 425 3.27 -21.18 21.48
C LYS A 425 3.16 -19.65 21.37
N TRP A 426 1.94 -19.12 21.39
CA TRP A 426 1.71 -17.68 21.33
C TRP A 426 2.17 -16.98 22.62
N LEU A 427 1.93 -17.56 23.79
CA LEU A 427 2.41 -17.02 25.08
C LEU A 427 3.94 -16.99 25.13
N GLU A 428 4.61 -18.07 24.72
CA GLU A 428 6.09 -18.12 24.61
C GLU A 428 6.63 -17.03 23.67
N TYR A 429 5.93 -16.76 22.57
CA TYR A 429 6.31 -15.70 21.64
C TYR A 429 6.16 -14.30 22.24
N ARG A 430 5.14 -14.08 23.06
CA ARG A 430 4.98 -12.79 23.78
C ARG A 430 6.15 -12.53 24.73
N GLU A 431 6.57 -13.55 25.48
CA GLU A 431 7.75 -13.44 26.35
C GLU A 431 9.02 -13.15 25.53
N LYS A 432 9.19 -13.84 24.40
CA LYS A 432 10.29 -13.55 23.45
C LYS A 432 10.25 -12.10 22.96
N ALA A 433 9.09 -11.59 22.59
CA ALA A 433 8.92 -10.23 22.10
C ALA A 433 9.23 -9.17 23.18
N GLU A 434 8.84 -9.41 24.43
CA GLU A 434 9.19 -8.53 25.56
C GLU A 434 10.71 -8.45 25.78
N MET A 435 11.41 -9.57 25.61
CA MET A 435 12.87 -9.59 25.65
C MET A 435 13.50 -8.84 24.47
N LEU A 436 12.96 -8.99 23.26
CA LEU A 436 13.44 -8.28 22.07
C LEU A 436 13.25 -6.75 22.16
N CYS A 437 12.23 -6.28 22.88
CA CYS A 437 11.98 -4.86 23.09
C CYS A 437 13.12 -4.12 23.83
N GLN A 438 13.99 -4.84 24.53
CA GLN A 438 15.09 -4.23 25.29
C GLN A 438 16.10 -3.58 24.34
N GLY A 439 16.28 -2.26 24.49
CA GLY A 439 17.22 -1.48 23.68
C GLY A 439 16.71 -1.04 22.30
N LEU A 440 15.43 -1.25 21.99
CA LEU A 440 14.80 -0.71 20.78
C LEU A 440 14.32 0.73 21.00
N ASP A 441 14.12 1.46 19.90
CA ASP A 441 13.42 2.75 19.91
C ASP A 441 11.95 2.58 20.37
N ILE A 442 11.36 3.62 20.96
CA ILE A 442 9.99 3.62 21.49
C ILE A 442 8.98 3.16 20.42
N SER A 443 9.12 3.64 19.19
CA SER A 443 8.16 3.35 18.10
C SER A 443 8.24 1.88 17.69
N LEU A 444 9.47 1.35 17.61
CA LEU A 444 9.71 -0.04 17.27
C LEU A 444 9.35 -0.99 18.43
N GLN A 445 9.54 -0.56 19.68
CA GLN A 445 9.06 -1.27 20.86
C GLN A 445 7.53 -1.40 20.83
N GLU A 446 6.81 -0.30 20.57
CA GLU A 446 5.35 -0.33 20.44
C GLU A 446 4.90 -1.27 19.30
N TRP A 447 5.57 -1.20 18.15
CA TRP A 447 5.31 -2.10 17.03
C TRP A 447 5.57 -3.57 17.39
N THR A 448 6.64 -3.86 18.12
CA THR A 448 7.00 -5.24 18.54
C THR A 448 5.99 -5.81 19.53
N THR A 449 5.50 -4.99 20.45
CA THR A 449 4.39 -5.37 21.34
C THR A 449 3.14 -5.69 20.54
N ARG A 450 2.79 -4.88 19.53
CA ARG A 450 1.64 -5.12 18.63
C ARG A 450 1.81 -6.35 17.75
N LEU A 451 3.03 -6.63 17.30
CA LEU A 451 3.33 -7.85 16.54
C LEU A 451 2.94 -9.09 17.35
N ALA A 452 3.41 -9.16 18.59
CA ALA A 452 3.16 -10.30 19.46
C ALA A 452 1.73 -10.35 20.04
N SER A 453 1.11 -9.20 20.30
CA SER A 453 -0.25 -9.16 20.83
C SER A 453 -1.32 -9.35 19.77
N ASP A 454 -1.19 -8.69 18.62
CA ASP A 454 -2.27 -8.55 17.64
C ASP A 454 -1.92 -9.21 16.30
N PHE A 455 -0.77 -8.87 15.69
CA PHE A 455 -0.53 -9.21 14.28
C PHE A 455 -0.44 -10.72 14.07
N VAL A 456 0.33 -11.43 14.90
CA VAL A 456 0.50 -12.88 14.76
C VAL A 456 -0.84 -13.62 14.91
N GLY A 457 -1.68 -13.21 15.87
CA GLY A 457 -3.01 -13.81 16.05
C GLY A 457 -3.92 -13.58 14.84
N ARG A 458 -3.92 -12.37 14.28
CA ARG A 458 -4.66 -12.07 13.04
C ARG A 458 -4.14 -12.86 11.85
N ILE A 459 -2.81 -12.96 11.70
CA ILE A 459 -2.18 -13.73 10.62
C ILE A 459 -2.52 -15.22 10.76
N ALA A 460 -2.46 -15.78 11.97
CA ALA A 460 -2.81 -17.17 12.24
C ALA A 460 -4.28 -17.46 11.89
N ALA A 461 -5.19 -16.54 12.22
CA ALA A 461 -6.60 -16.64 11.83
C ALA A 461 -6.77 -16.64 10.29
N LEU A 462 -6.06 -15.76 9.58
CA LEU A 462 -6.11 -15.74 8.11
C LEU A 462 -5.50 -17.01 7.49
N PHE A 463 -4.43 -17.55 8.07
CA PHE A 463 -3.83 -18.82 7.65
C PHE A 463 -4.80 -19.98 7.82
N HIS A 464 -5.50 -20.02 8.97
CA HIS A 464 -6.53 -21.01 9.23
C HIS A 464 -7.69 -20.92 8.22
N LEU A 465 -8.22 -19.73 7.97
CA LEU A 465 -9.33 -19.53 7.04
C LEU A 465 -9.00 -19.95 5.59
N VAL A 466 -7.74 -19.81 5.17
CA VAL A 466 -7.28 -20.25 3.85
C VAL A 466 -7.05 -21.76 3.77
N SER A 467 -6.79 -22.42 4.91
CA SER A 467 -6.36 -23.83 4.96
C SER A 467 -7.47 -24.81 5.33
N CYS A 468 -8.43 -24.37 6.16
CA CYS A 468 -9.48 -25.23 6.69
C CYS A 468 -10.42 -25.76 5.59
N ALA A 469 -11.05 -26.91 5.83
CA ALA A 469 -12.01 -27.49 4.87
C ALA A 469 -13.32 -26.68 4.81
N ASP A 470 -13.84 -26.27 5.97
CA ASP A 470 -15.03 -25.43 6.08
C ASP A 470 -14.80 -24.29 7.11
N PRO A 471 -14.57 -23.05 6.65
CA PRO A 471 -14.30 -21.90 7.52
C PRO A 471 -15.52 -21.50 8.36
N ARG A 472 -16.71 -22.02 8.05
CA ARG A 472 -17.93 -21.72 8.81
C ARG A 472 -18.00 -22.56 10.09
N THR A 473 -17.51 -23.79 10.07
CA THR A 473 -17.61 -24.72 11.21
C THR A 473 -16.27 -24.92 11.93
N ASP A 474 -15.17 -24.87 11.19
CA ASP A 474 -13.83 -24.97 11.75
C ASP A 474 -13.39 -23.58 12.22
N LEU A 475 -13.48 -23.36 13.53
CA LEU A 475 -13.23 -22.07 14.18
C LEU A 475 -12.06 -22.15 15.16
N VAL A 476 -11.27 -23.24 15.14
CA VAL A 476 -10.17 -23.46 16.07
C VAL A 476 -8.85 -23.44 15.32
N ILE A 477 -8.02 -22.46 15.65
CA ILE A 477 -6.69 -22.29 15.06
C ILE A 477 -5.76 -23.36 15.66
N SER A 478 -5.15 -24.15 14.79
CA SER A 478 -4.25 -25.24 15.14
C SER A 478 -2.86 -24.74 15.57
N SER A 479 -2.12 -25.60 16.27
CA SER A 479 -0.74 -25.33 16.67
C SER A 479 0.22 -25.18 15.48
N GLU A 480 -0.08 -25.81 14.33
CA GLU A 480 0.71 -25.70 13.10
C GLU A 480 0.51 -24.32 12.44
N GLU A 481 -0.74 -23.88 12.29
CA GLU A 481 -1.05 -22.56 11.70
C GLU A 481 -0.48 -21.42 12.55
N MET A 482 -0.52 -21.57 13.88
CA MET A 482 0.11 -20.62 14.78
C MET A 482 1.64 -20.61 14.60
N GLU A 483 2.29 -21.76 14.48
CA GLU A 483 3.73 -21.83 14.24
C GLU A 483 4.15 -21.19 12.91
N GLN A 484 3.36 -21.39 11.85
CA GLN A 484 3.55 -20.71 10.56
C GLN A 484 3.43 -19.19 10.71
N ALA A 485 2.43 -18.70 11.44
CA ALA A 485 2.25 -17.28 11.71
C ALA A 485 3.39 -16.67 12.54
N LEU A 486 3.89 -17.42 13.53
CA LEU A 486 5.03 -17.04 14.36
C LEU A 486 6.34 -16.95 13.55
N SER A 487 6.57 -17.93 12.65
CA SER A 487 7.70 -17.88 11.73
C SER A 487 7.63 -16.68 10.78
N LEU A 488 6.43 -16.29 10.34
CA LEU A 488 6.25 -15.05 9.58
C LEU A 488 6.48 -13.81 10.47
N GLY A 489 6.06 -13.86 11.74
CA GLY A 489 6.32 -12.78 12.71
C GLY A 489 7.80 -12.46 12.89
N ASP A 490 8.65 -13.49 13.00
CA ASP A 490 10.11 -13.33 13.08
C ASP A 490 10.70 -12.65 11.83
N LEU A 491 10.20 -13.01 10.64
CA LEU A 491 10.58 -12.34 9.39
C LEU A 491 10.14 -10.87 9.39
N LEU A 492 8.89 -10.62 9.76
CA LEU A 492 8.30 -9.28 9.79
C LEU A 492 9.00 -8.35 10.77
N PHE A 493 9.49 -8.86 11.90
CA PHE A 493 10.28 -8.07 12.86
C PHE A 493 11.55 -7.51 12.22
N GLU A 494 12.29 -8.32 11.47
CA GLU A 494 13.51 -7.87 10.77
C GLU A 494 13.18 -6.87 9.64
N HIS A 495 12.05 -7.02 8.97
CA HIS A 495 11.59 -6.08 7.94
C HIS A 495 11.11 -4.76 8.56
N ALA A 496 10.44 -4.80 9.71
CA ALA A 496 10.05 -3.62 10.46
C ALA A 496 11.28 -2.85 10.95
N ARG A 497 12.31 -3.53 11.48
CA ARG A 497 13.59 -2.88 11.85
C ARG A 497 14.18 -2.08 10.70
N ALA A 498 14.17 -2.64 9.49
CA ALA A 498 14.63 -1.94 8.30
C ALA A 498 13.74 -0.74 7.94
N ALA A 499 12.42 -0.89 8.01
CA ALA A 499 11.48 0.19 7.74
C ALA A 499 11.62 1.35 8.74
N PHE A 500 11.67 1.06 10.05
CA PHE A 500 11.87 2.07 11.09
C PHE A 500 13.26 2.71 11.00
N GLY A 501 14.30 1.96 10.60
CA GLY A 501 15.63 2.52 10.30
C GLY A 501 15.57 3.64 9.24
N LEU A 502 14.78 3.46 8.18
CA LEU A 502 14.57 4.49 7.15
C LEU A 502 13.76 5.70 7.67
N MET A 503 12.78 5.46 8.55
CA MET A 503 11.90 6.51 9.09
C MET A 503 12.60 7.41 10.10
N LEU A 504 13.46 6.83 10.94
CA LEU A 504 14.15 7.54 12.02
C LEU A 504 15.22 8.49 11.49
N GLN A 505 15.66 8.38 10.23
CA GLN A 505 16.70 9.24 9.60
C GLN A 505 17.99 9.43 10.42
N ASP A 506 18.20 8.60 11.45
CA ASP A 506 19.29 8.69 12.41
C ASP A 506 20.29 7.54 12.23
N SER A 507 20.36 6.97 11.03
CA SER A 507 21.43 6.05 10.66
C SER A 507 22.62 6.85 10.12
N PRO A 508 23.69 7.07 10.93
CA PRO A 508 24.94 7.65 10.43
C PRO A 508 25.53 6.79 9.29
N GLU A 509 25.23 5.49 9.26
CA GLU A 509 25.68 4.53 8.24
C GLU A 509 25.03 4.77 6.87
N GLU A 510 23.72 5.05 6.81
CA GLU A 510 23.05 5.39 5.54
C GLU A 510 23.52 6.73 4.99
N ALA A 511 23.72 7.71 5.87
CA ALA A 511 24.27 9.00 5.49
C ALA A 511 25.73 8.86 5.03
N ALA A 512 26.54 8.02 5.69
CA ALA A 512 27.90 7.69 5.30
C ALA A 512 27.97 7.01 3.93
N ASN A 513 27.13 6.01 3.67
CA ASN A 513 27.05 5.34 2.36
C ASN A 513 26.68 6.32 1.23
N LYS A 514 25.74 7.24 1.46
CA LYS A 514 25.39 8.26 0.44
C LYS A 514 26.52 9.25 0.17
N VAL A 515 27.27 9.63 1.19
CA VAL A 515 28.47 10.47 1.03
C VAL A 515 29.53 9.70 0.26
N LEU A 516 29.76 8.42 0.59
CA LEU A 516 30.71 7.55 -0.10
C LEU A 516 30.35 7.37 -1.57
N ASP A 517 29.09 7.07 -1.90
CA ASP A 517 28.59 6.96 -3.26
C ASP A 517 28.76 8.25 -4.06
N LEU A 518 28.53 9.41 -3.43
CA LEU A 518 28.73 10.70 -4.09
C LEU A 518 30.22 10.93 -4.43
N VAL A 519 31.09 10.73 -3.45
CA VAL A 519 32.54 10.98 -3.57
C VAL A 519 33.13 10.03 -4.62
N THR A 520 32.73 8.76 -4.59
CA THR A 520 33.16 7.74 -5.58
C THR A 520 32.62 8.04 -6.98
N ARG A 521 31.33 8.38 -7.13
CA ARG A 521 30.75 8.73 -8.44
C ARG A 521 31.39 9.97 -9.07
N ASN A 522 31.75 10.96 -8.25
CA ASN A 522 32.38 12.19 -8.72
C ASN A 522 33.90 12.08 -8.87
N GLY A 523 34.50 10.95 -8.49
CA GLY A 523 35.95 10.73 -8.56
C GLY A 523 36.76 11.66 -7.65
N TRP A 524 36.19 12.09 -6.53
CA TRP A 524 36.84 13.03 -5.61
C TRP A 524 37.86 12.32 -4.73
N SER A 525 39.15 12.57 -4.99
CA SER A 525 40.24 12.11 -4.13
C SER A 525 40.40 12.96 -2.87
N VAL A 526 40.14 14.27 -2.98
CA VAL A 526 40.17 15.23 -1.87
C VAL A 526 38.96 16.15 -1.98
N PHE A 527 38.21 16.27 -0.88
CA PHE A 527 36.99 17.09 -0.83
C PHE A 527 36.83 17.79 0.52
N SER A 528 35.97 18.81 0.60
CA SER A 528 35.59 19.47 1.86
C SER A 528 34.16 19.14 2.27
N ALA A 529 33.87 19.22 3.58
CA ALA A 529 32.51 19.05 4.08
C ALA A 529 31.51 20.01 3.41
N ARG A 530 31.95 21.22 3.03
CA ARG A 530 31.10 22.20 2.33
C ARG A 530 30.77 21.78 0.90
N GLU A 531 31.72 21.22 0.16
CA GLU A 531 31.51 20.73 -1.21
C GLU A 531 30.58 19.50 -1.22
N CYS A 532 30.74 18.59 -0.26
CA CYS A 532 29.79 17.50 -0.03
C CYS A 532 28.40 18.03 0.32
N PHE A 533 28.29 18.94 1.29
CA PHE A 533 27.01 19.52 1.71
C PHE A 533 26.30 20.23 0.55
N GLN A 534 27.04 20.97 -0.26
CA GLN A 534 26.49 21.71 -1.40
C GLN A 534 25.99 20.79 -2.52
N SER A 535 26.66 19.65 -2.72
CA SER A 535 26.27 18.66 -3.74
C SER A 535 25.15 17.74 -3.26
N LEU A 536 25.01 17.55 -1.95
CA LEU A 536 23.91 16.83 -1.31
C LEU A 536 22.72 17.73 -0.96
N ARG A 537 22.83 19.04 -1.24
CA ARG A 537 21.83 20.04 -0.91
C ARG A 537 20.54 19.75 -1.68
N GLY A 538 19.44 19.59 -0.95
CA GLY A 538 18.13 19.23 -1.52
C GLY A 538 17.68 17.81 -1.17
N GLN A 539 18.59 16.94 -0.70
CA GLN A 539 18.20 15.64 -0.15
C GLN A 539 17.67 15.77 1.28
N ALA A 540 16.68 14.94 1.63
CA ALA A 540 16.02 15.00 2.94
C ALA A 540 16.99 14.78 4.12
N LEU A 541 17.95 13.85 3.97
CA LEU A 541 18.96 13.49 4.99
C LEU A 541 19.98 14.62 5.28
N PHE A 542 20.26 15.50 4.31
CA PHE A 542 21.31 16.53 4.41
C PHE A 542 20.75 17.95 4.49
N ARG A 543 19.61 18.13 5.18
CA ARG A 543 19.04 19.47 5.44
C ARG A 543 19.89 20.31 6.40
N THR A 544 20.62 19.66 7.29
CA THR A 544 21.51 20.30 8.28
C THR A 544 22.91 19.70 8.18
N MET A 545 23.91 20.41 8.72
CA MET A 545 25.30 19.93 8.73
C MET A 545 25.52 18.79 9.75
N LYS A 546 24.62 18.59 10.72
CA LYS A 546 24.81 17.61 11.81
C LYS A 546 24.83 16.15 11.30
N PRO A 547 23.87 15.68 10.46
CA PRO A 547 23.93 14.36 9.85
C PRO A 547 25.15 14.17 8.94
N LEU A 548 25.56 15.22 8.22
CA LEU A 548 26.76 15.15 7.37
C LEU A 548 28.02 14.96 8.19
N ASN A 549 28.17 15.69 9.30
CA ASN A 549 29.33 15.56 10.17
C ASN A 549 29.39 14.16 10.81
N SER A 550 28.24 13.66 11.29
CA SER A 550 28.16 12.31 11.84
C SER A 550 28.46 11.22 10.80
N ALA A 551 28.04 11.42 9.55
CA ALA A 551 28.39 10.54 8.43
C ALA A 551 29.90 10.57 8.10
N LEU A 552 30.52 11.76 8.14
CA LEU A 552 31.96 11.90 7.93
C LEU A 552 32.77 11.26 9.07
N GLU A 553 32.31 11.41 10.32
CA GLU A 553 32.89 10.72 11.49
C GLU A 553 32.82 9.20 11.32
N ALA A 554 31.65 8.65 10.94
CA ALA A 554 31.51 7.22 10.67
C ALA A 554 32.42 6.74 9.52
N LEU A 555 32.55 7.50 8.43
CA LEU A 555 33.49 7.17 7.34
C LEU A 555 34.95 7.21 7.79
N MET A 556 35.31 8.09 8.73
CA MET A 556 36.65 8.14 9.30
C MET A 556 36.92 6.94 10.21
N GLU A 557 35.97 6.58 11.06
CA GLU A 557 36.06 5.42 11.96
C GLU A 557 36.20 4.10 11.20
N HIS A 558 35.48 3.96 10.08
CA HIS A 558 35.55 2.79 9.20
C HIS A 558 36.74 2.79 8.23
N GLY A 559 37.60 3.82 8.26
CA GLY A 559 38.82 3.89 7.44
C GLY A 559 38.60 4.24 5.95
N TYR A 560 37.42 4.76 5.60
CA TYR A 560 37.09 5.20 4.24
C TYR A 560 37.70 6.56 3.90
N ILE A 561 37.77 7.48 4.86
CA ILE A 561 38.30 8.83 4.66
C ILE A 561 39.24 9.23 5.80
N ARG A 562 40.15 10.19 5.54
CA ARG A 562 41.00 10.79 6.57
C ARG A 562 41.06 12.30 6.45
N THR A 563 41.20 13.00 7.57
CA THR A 563 41.36 14.46 7.58
C THR A 563 42.79 14.85 7.21
N ILE A 564 42.93 15.68 6.19
CA ILE A 564 44.18 16.32 5.78
C ILE A 564 44.10 17.84 5.95
N SER A 565 45.20 18.45 6.34
CA SER A 565 45.32 19.91 6.40
C SER A 565 46.00 20.43 5.15
N VAL A 566 45.27 21.14 4.30
CA VAL A 566 45.80 21.72 3.05
C VAL A 566 45.94 23.24 3.21
N PRO A 567 47.08 23.86 2.81
CA PRO A 567 47.22 25.31 2.86
C PRO A 567 46.23 25.99 1.92
N GLY A 568 45.37 26.86 2.46
CA GLY A 568 44.43 27.65 1.67
C GLY A 568 45.06 28.84 0.96
N LYS A 569 44.30 29.49 0.06
CA LYS A 569 44.75 30.65 -0.74
C LYS A 569 45.25 31.85 0.09
N SER A 570 44.93 31.91 1.39
CA SER A 570 45.35 32.95 2.34
C SER A 570 46.44 32.50 3.31
N GLY A 571 47.04 31.32 3.12
CA GLY A 571 48.04 30.75 4.02
C GLY A 571 47.48 30.12 5.30
N LYS A 572 46.17 30.17 5.53
CA LYS A 572 45.50 29.43 6.62
C LYS A 572 45.28 27.97 6.22
N LEU A 573 45.64 27.04 7.09
CA LEU A 573 45.37 25.61 6.92
C LEU A 573 43.85 25.38 6.92
N MET A 574 43.36 24.64 5.93
CA MET A 574 41.96 24.22 5.83
C MET A 574 41.86 22.70 5.99
N GLU A 575 40.89 22.27 6.78
CA GLU A 575 40.56 20.85 6.92
C GLU A 575 39.83 20.36 5.66
N ARG A 576 40.37 19.31 5.06
CA ARG A 576 39.80 18.58 3.93
C ARG A 576 39.83 17.08 4.24
N PHE A 577 39.01 16.32 3.53
CA PHE A 577 38.94 14.87 3.63
C PHE A 577 39.57 14.27 2.37
N GLU A 578 40.45 13.30 2.57
CA GLU A 578 41.02 12.49 1.50
C GLU A 578 40.31 11.13 1.50
N LEU A 579 39.95 10.61 0.33
CA LEU A 579 39.35 9.30 0.15
C LEU A 579 40.43 8.22 0.10
N ASN A 580 40.20 7.08 0.76
CA ASN A 580 41.10 5.93 0.71
C ASN A 580 41.24 5.43 -0.75
N PRO A 581 42.47 5.37 -1.32
CA PRO A 581 42.69 4.94 -2.70
C PRO A 581 42.23 3.49 -2.98
N ALA A 582 42.15 2.63 -1.96
CA ALA A 582 41.58 1.28 -2.09
C ALA A 582 40.08 1.29 -2.48
N VAL A 583 39.37 2.37 -2.13
CA VAL A 583 37.95 2.56 -2.43
C VAL A 583 37.74 3.16 -3.83
N ALA A 584 38.70 3.98 -4.29
CA ALA A 584 38.68 4.60 -5.61
C ALA A 584 39.03 3.63 -6.76
N GLN A 585 39.66 2.49 -6.46
CA GLN A 585 40.04 1.45 -7.44
C GLN A 585 39.29 0.13 -7.24
N PRO A 586 37.96 0.05 -7.45
CA PRO A 586 37.22 -1.20 -7.26
C PRO A 586 37.50 -2.27 -8.35
N LYS A 587 38.36 -1.99 -9.35
CA LYS A 587 38.47 -2.81 -10.57
C LYS A 587 39.81 -3.55 -10.77
N ALA A 588 40.85 -3.29 -9.95
CA ALA A 588 42.16 -3.92 -10.12
C ALA A 588 42.40 -5.09 -9.13
N ALA A 589 42.01 -4.93 -7.86
CA ALA A 589 42.29 -5.95 -6.83
C ALA A 589 41.45 -7.24 -6.99
N ALA A 590 40.20 -7.13 -7.45
CA ALA A 590 39.34 -8.30 -7.68
C ALA A 590 39.73 -9.10 -8.96
N ALA A 591 40.50 -8.49 -9.87
CA ALA A 591 41.05 -9.17 -11.04
C ALA A 591 42.29 -9.99 -10.64
N SER A 592 43.16 -9.44 -9.80
CA SER A 592 44.34 -10.16 -9.31
C SER A 592 43.99 -11.34 -8.41
N GLU A 593 42.95 -11.25 -7.57
CA GLU A 593 42.50 -12.38 -6.76
C GLU A 593 41.86 -13.50 -7.60
N LYS A 594 41.15 -13.17 -8.68
CA LYS A 594 40.59 -14.17 -9.59
C LYS A 594 41.66 -14.82 -10.49
N GLU A 595 42.65 -14.05 -10.95
CA GLU A 595 43.78 -14.62 -11.68
C GLU A 595 44.64 -15.52 -10.79
N PHE A 596 44.86 -15.16 -9.52
CA PHE A 596 45.59 -15.99 -8.56
C PHE A 596 44.84 -17.28 -8.21
N LEU A 597 43.51 -17.20 -8.01
CA LEU A 597 42.69 -18.39 -7.72
C LEU A 597 42.57 -19.34 -8.92
N VAL A 598 42.53 -18.81 -10.15
CA VAL A 598 42.55 -19.63 -11.37
C VAL A 598 43.91 -20.29 -11.56
N TYR A 599 45.01 -19.61 -11.20
CA TYR A 599 46.36 -20.17 -11.27
C TYR A 599 46.57 -21.31 -10.27
N ASP A 600 46.06 -21.18 -9.04
CA ASP A 600 46.15 -22.25 -8.03
C ASP A 600 45.29 -23.46 -8.38
N ILE A 601 44.08 -23.25 -8.93
CA ILE A 601 43.22 -24.35 -9.40
C ILE A 601 43.85 -25.10 -10.58
N LEU A 602 44.51 -24.39 -11.52
CA LEU A 602 45.18 -25.01 -12.66
C LEU A 602 46.46 -25.77 -12.24
N LYS A 603 47.13 -25.32 -11.17
CA LYS A 603 48.31 -25.97 -10.62
C LYS A 603 47.96 -27.24 -9.82
N GLU A 604 46.84 -27.24 -9.11
CA GLU A 604 46.29 -28.44 -8.46
C GLU A 604 45.71 -29.45 -9.48
N ALA A 605 45.30 -29.00 -10.67
CA ALA A 605 44.79 -29.84 -11.74
C ALA A 605 45.87 -30.49 -12.63
N GLY A 606 47.16 -30.26 -12.37
CA GLY A 606 48.26 -30.97 -13.03
C GLY A 606 48.47 -30.62 -14.51
N VAL A 607 48.08 -29.43 -14.96
CA VAL A 607 48.33 -28.97 -16.33
C VAL A 607 49.61 -28.15 -16.36
N GLU A 608 50.74 -28.79 -16.67
CA GLU A 608 51.97 -28.09 -17.03
C GLU A 608 51.85 -27.51 -18.44
N ARG A 609 52.19 -26.23 -18.62
CA ARG A 609 52.37 -25.63 -19.94
C ARG A 609 53.79 -25.94 -20.39
N GLU A 610 53.92 -26.66 -21.50
CA GLU A 610 55.19 -26.82 -22.21
C GLU A 610 55.65 -25.45 -22.75
N GLU A 611 56.92 -25.12 -22.48
CA GLU A 611 57.63 -24.00 -23.10
C GLU A 611 58.07 -24.43 -24.51
N GLU A 612 57.58 -23.74 -25.55
CA GLU A 612 58.18 -23.82 -26.88
C GLU A 612 58.89 -22.49 -27.20
N ASP A 613 60.22 -22.54 -27.12
CA ASP A 613 61.14 -21.67 -27.84
C ASP A 613 61.07 -21.99 -29.34
N THR A 614 61.03 -20.97 -30.21
CA THR A 614 61.87 -20.95 -31.43
C THR A 614 61.90 -19.57 -32.08
N SER A 615 63.08 -19.26 -32.60
CA SER A 615 63.53 -18.03 -33.22
C SER A 615 63.46 -18.08 -34.77
N VAL A 616 63.15 -16.92 -35.36
CA VAL A 616 63.69 -16.29 -36.61
C VAL A 616 64.07 -17.17 -37.82
N HIS A 617 63.40 -16.98 -38.98
CA HIS A 617 64.02 -16.45 -40.24
C HIS A 617 63.09 -16.38 -41.49
N SER A 618 63.06 -15.17 -42.10
CA SER A 618 63.06 -14.76 -43.54
C SER A 618 62.06 -15.26 -44.63
N HIS A 619 61.43 -14.24 -45.26
CA HIS A 619 60.78 -14.03 -46.60
C HIS A 619 61.47 -14.69 -47.86
N PRO A 620 61.02 -14.52 -49.15
CA PRO A 620 59.96 -13.65 -49.77
C PRO A 620 59.13 -14.23 -50.97
N GLU A 621 58.15 -13.45 -51.48
CA GLU A 621 57.85 -13.10 -52.91
C GLU A 621 56.39 -12.59 -53.02
N GLU A 622 56.15 -11.29 -53.30
CA GLU A 622 55.84 -10.69 -54.63
C GLU A 622 54.51 -11.21 -55.25
N ALA A 623 53.55 -10.42 -55.75
CA ALA A 623 53.61 -9.10 -56.37
C ALA A 623 52.24 -8.36 -56.40
N ALA A 624 52.33 -7.03 -56.34
CA ALA A 624 51.67 -6.00 -57.17
C ALA A 624 50.14 -5.97 -57.42
N SER A 625 49.49 -4.91 -56.94
CA SER A 625 48.96 -3.77 -57.74
C SER A 625 48.25 -2.80 -56.77
N ASP A 626 48.83 -1.63 -56.48
CA ASP A 626 48.66 -0.34 -57.18
C ASP A 626 47.19 0.00 -57.45
N SER A 627 46.64 1.18 -57.19
CA SER A 627 47.06 2.49 -56.65
C SER A 627 45.77 3.33 -56.78
N ASP A 628 45.31 4.13 -55.84
CA ASP A 628 45.62 5.57 -55.63
C ASP A 628 44.24 6.17 -55.24
N GLY A 629 44.00 7.04 -54.27
CA GLY A 629 44.74 8.22 -53.85
C GLY A 629 43.71 9.38 -53.70
N GLY A 630 43.83 10.18 -52.64
CA GLY A 630 43.10 11.44 -52.41
C GLY A 630 42.12 11.39 -51.22
N GLU A 631 42.47 11.83 -50.00
CA GLU A 631 42.52 13.25 -49.55
C GLU A 631 41.22 14.01 -49.89
N GLU A 632 40.51 14.73 -49.01
CA GLU A 632 40.94 15.56 -47.91
C GLU A 632 39.70 16.10 -47.14
N ASN A 633 39.91 16.50 -45.89
CA ASN A 633 39.33 17.68 -45.22
C ASN A 633 37.81 17.85 -44.88
N SER A 634 37.59 18.00 -43.57
CA SER A 634 37.07 19.22 -42.92
C SER A 634 35.56 19.57 -42.95
N LYS A 635 35.01 19.55 -41.73
CA LYS A 635 34.12 20.55 -41.08
C LYS A 635 32.64 20.68 -41.47
N ASN A 636 31.91 21.01 -40.40
CA ASN A 636 30.61 21.67 -40.27
C ASN A 636 29.36 20.81 -40.53
N SER A 637 28.53 20.54 -39.52
CA SER A 637 27.68 21.44 -38.70
C SER A 637 26.38 21.83 -39.42
N GLN A 638 25.27 21.67 -38.68
CA GLN A 638 23.93 22.24 -38.87
C GLN A 638 23.04 21.49 -39.89
N GLN A 639 21.96 20.82 -39.46
CA GLN A 639 20.72 21.37 -38.92
C GLN A 639 19.96 22.16 -39.99
N THR A 640 18.92 21.57 -40.57
CA THR A 640 17.58 22.19 -40.72
C THR A 640 16.58 21.23 -41.38
N SER A 641 15.38 21.29 -40.83
CA SER A 641 14.12 20.67 -41.21
C SER A 641 13.54 21.29 -42.49
N VAL A 642 12.88 20.51 -43.34
CA VAL A 642 11.80 20.92 -44.27
C VAL A 642 10.92 19.67 -44.46
N GLU A 643 9.71 19.59 -43.89
CA GLU A 643 8.42 20.05 -44.42
C GLU A 643 8.00 19.47 -45.79
N GLY A 644 6.84 18.81 -45.81
CA GLY A 644 5.92 18.82 -46.96
C GLY A 644 5.87 17.57 -47.84
N GLY A 645 4.68 16.95 -47.88
CA GLY A 645 4.20 16.28 -49.09
C GLY A 645 3.72 14.84 -48.92
N ALA A 646 2.46 14.65 -48.53
CA ALA A 646 1.67 13.51 -49.01
C ALA A 646 1.44 13.65 -50.52
N PRO A 647 1.21 12.53 -51.23
CA PRO A 647 -0.16 12.32 -51.69
C PRO A 647 -0.65 10.87 -51.58
N GLU A 648 -1.95 10.76 -51.83
CA GLU A 648 -2.89 9.67 -51.61
C GLU A 648 -2.81 8.48 -52.59
N SER A 649 -3.34 7.36 -52.11
CA SER A 649 -4.26 6.41 -52.78
C SER A 649 -3.79 5.50 -53.92
N CYS A 650 -3.96 4.19 -53.71
CA CYS A 650 -4.93 3.30 -54.40
C CYS A 650 -4.74 1.87 -53.83
N LYS A 651 -5.75 1.27 -53.16
CA LYS A 651 -6.89 0.49 -53.69
C LYS A 651 -6.49 -0.90 -54.22
N ASP A 652 -6.90 -1.93 -53.46
CA ASP A 652 -7.81 -3.03 -53.87
C ASP A 652 -6.97 -4.27 -54.25
N SER A 653 -7.28 -5.55 -54.00
CA SER A 653 -8.47 -6.33 -53.61
C SER A 653 -7.94 -7.74 -53.21
N VAL A 654 -8.47 -8.43 -52.20
CA VAL A 654 -9.48 -9.52 -52.26
C VAL A 654 -9.14 -10.71 -53.18
N GLU A 655 -9.00 -11.90 -52.57
CA GLU A 655 -9.52 -13.24 -52.94
C GLU A 655 -9.04 -14.21 -51.83
N SER A 656 -9.81 -14.91 -50.99
CA SER A 656 -11.06 -15.72 -51.04
C SER A 656 -10.91 -17.13 -51.60
N SER A 657 -11.04 -18.14 -50.73
CA SER A 657 -11.82 -19.39 -50.89
C SER A 657 -11.69 -20.22 -49.59
N THR A 658 -12.72 -20.40 -48.75
CA THR A 658 -13.89 -21.35 -48.83
C THR A 658 -13.43 -22.82 -48.84
N GLU A 659 -13.92 -23.73 -48.00
CA GLU A 659 -15.31 -24.18 -47.71
C GLU A 659 -15.38 -24.78 -46.27
N GLU A 660 -16.39 -24.47 -45.44
CA GLU A 660 -17.74 -25.12 -45.29
C GLU A 660 -17.70 -26.63 -44.95
N GLY A 661 -18.48 -27.21 -44.03
CA GLY A 661 -19.51 -26.68 -43.13
C GLY A 661 -20.28 -27.79 -42.36
N ALA A 662 -20.90 -27.37 -41.25
CA ALA A 662 -22.19 -27.79 -40.68
C ALA A 662 -22.35 -29.15 -39.90
N PRO A 663 -23.44 -29.38 -39.13
CA PRO A 663 -23.95 -28.58 -37.99
C PRO A 663 -24.65 -29.35 -36.81
N PHE A 664 -24.96 -28.59 -35.73
CA PHE A 664 -26.05 -28.66 -34.72
C PHE A 664 -26.56 -29.99 -34.08
N ALA A 665 -26.67 -30.00 -32.74
CA ALA A 665 -27.86 -30.48 -32.01
C ALA A 665 -27.91 -30.00 -30.53
N THR A 666 -28.98 -29.30 -30.17
CA THR A 666 -29.50 -29.06 -28.81
C THR A 666 -30.47 -30.18 -28.43
N HIS A 667 -30.42 -30.73 -27.21
CA HIS A 667 -31.59 -31.34 -26.56
C HIS A 667 -31.45 -31.37 -25.03
N ALA A 668 -32.58 -31.15 -24.37
CA ALA A 668 -32.81 -31.09 -22.93
C ALA A 668 -33.28 -32.43 -22.33
N LEU A 669 -33.17 -32.54 -21.00
CA LEU A 669 -33.95 -33.38 -20.05
C LEU A 669 -33.87 -34.93 -20.15
N SER A 670 -33.39 -35.59 -19.09
CA SER A 670 -34.22 -36.39 -18.15
C SER A 670 -33.40 -37.26 -17.18
N LEU A 671 -34.08 -37.63 -16.09
CA LEU A 671 -33.70 -38.31 -14.85
C LEU A 671 -33.37 -39.82 -14.96
N LEU A 672 -32.91 -40.36 -13.82
CA LEU A 672 -32.81 -41.78 -13.37
C LEU A 672 -31.45 -42.45 -13.67
N GLY A 673 -30.81 -43.19 -12.76
CA GLY A 673 -31.20 -43.68 -11.45
C GLY A 673 -30.01 -44.33 -10.73
N THR A 674 -30.21 -44.56 -9.43
CA THR A 674 -29.33 -45.30 -8.51
C THR A 674 -29.11 -46.75 -8.93
N PRO A 675 -28.06 -47.40 -8.40
CA PRO A 675 -28.34 -48.66 -7.74
C PRO A 675 -27.62 -48.82 -6.41
N THR A 676 -28.43 -49.08 -5.39
CA THR A 676 -28.07 -49.61 -4.08
C THR A 676 -27.84 -51.11 -4.21
N VAL A 677 -26.65 -51.64 -3.87
CA VAL A 677 -26.50 -53.05 -3.45
C VAL A 677 -25.38 -53.16 -2.40
N LEU A 678 -25.79 -53.20 -1.13
CA LEU A 678 -25.18 -54.02 -0.08
C LEU A 678 -25.94 -55.36 -0.10
N PRO A 679 -25.31 -56.52 0.20
CA PRO A 679 -25.22 -56.90 1.62
C PRO A 679 -24.03 -57.80 2.05
N ALA A 680 -23.82 -57.75 3.37
CA ALA A 680 -23.55 -58.86 4.30
C ALA A 680 -22.11 -59.36 4.57
N ALA A 681 -21.70 -59.07 5.81
CA ALA A 681 -21.28 -60.01 6.86
C ALA A 681 -19.81 -60.47 6.91
N LYS A 682 -19.03 -59.86 7.83
CA LYS A 682 -18.75 -60.42 9.17
C LYS A 682 -18.21 -59.37 10.12
#